data_AF-A0A2Z5BZD4-F1
#
_entry.id   AF-A0A2Z5BZD4-F1
#
_cell.length_a   1.000
_cell.length_b   1.000
_cell.length_c   1.000
_cell.angle_alpha   90.00
_cell.angle_beta   90.00
_cell.angle_gamma   90.00
#
_symmetry.space_group_name_H-M   'P 1'
#
loop_
_entity.id
_entity.type
_entity.pdbx_description
1 polymer ?
#
loop_
_entity_poly.entity_id
_entity_poly.type
_entity_poly.pdbx_seq_one_letter_code
_entity_poly.pdbx_strand_id
1 'polypeptide(L)'
;MKKFSMRVVLIISVLFIALGNANVSIAQERDTTNKLPEEELGSLDTSNIIAEEVAQDKPAEVEQLEEIPTTDELMQNPDVLEKSVADSDDPDLTVVDSGAYWTIYRNTVNNEYSLRMFGNVPSSKPTAWNSYLKSIKHIEIEEATLTGNFASYFDNSAFPALESVRIEQCNLSGVTSFASAFYSSGIEKVIIRDNDYPTAPSLLTTQAMFGYANKLTELDVSGLDTSAVTNMQNMFQYCRALEELDVSHFDTSSVTTMRGMFQYCELLDKLDVSNWDTSSVTTMMSVFAECNSLEILDVSNFDTSSVTDMTAMFQNCYALEKLNISNFDTSSVTKMYAMFSGLYEVGKLDASNFDTSLVTTMNRMFQNCKSLKELDIGNFNTSLVTDMDRMFINCAALKSLYLDNFTTAKTMTDMFTGTTSLTYLFVSHNLSTFTGLENTSWYDEKNWVQFSNLSQLQTYHRKQSEPTGYRKGEFLSLTMDAMGGEFEDAEEQKVQSKISGEYWEEVIPVKEGHYFDGWYLDQNFTNKFDFSLPAAVSTTIYAKWIENYTVIIPASISLNETSELKVEGINRGDKNLSVGLNYEETTISESNKLTLSNTADTTVRCLAPMSWDGAETNPEKAILTLAPGSEITEGEAVMNIATPENIQAGKYTGNVVFSIKYE
;
A
#
# COMPACT_ATOMS: atom_id res chain seq x y z
N MET A 1 7.62 23.77 -34.58
CA MET A 1 6.52 24.23 -33.70
C MET A 1 5.60 23.05 -33.48
N LYS A 2 5.75 22.38 -32.33
CA LYS A 2 4.98 21.18 -31.95
C LYS A 2 3.58 21.63 -31.52
N LYS A 3 2.53 21.13 -32.16
CA LYS A 3 1.15 21.25 -31.67
C LYS A 3 0.91 20.11 -30.68
N PHE A 4 0.87 20.45 -29.40
CA PHE A 4 0.32 19.59 -28.36
C PHE A 4 -1.20 19.51 -28.56
N SER A 5 -1.73 18.31 -28.81
CA SER A 5 -3.16 18.03 -28.75
C SER A 5 -3.47 17.52 -27.35
N MET A 6 -3.97 18.42 -26.49
CA MET A 6 -4.39 18.10 -25.14
C MET A 6 -5.89 17.74 -25.20
N ARG A 7 -6.21 16.44 -25.23
CA ARG A 7 -7.59 15.96 -25.05
C ARG A 7 -7.95 16.13 -23.57
N VAL A 8 -8.76 17.14 -23.28
CA VAL A 8 -9.38 17.36 -21.97
C VAL A 8 -10.45 16.29 -21.75
N VAL A 9 -10.17 15.30 -20.91
CA VAL A 9 -11.17 14.37 -20.38
C VAL A 9 -11.86 15.06 -19.20
N LEU A 10 -13.13 15.39 -19.37
CA LEU A 10 -13.95 16.07 -18.39
C LEU A 10 -14.53 15.01 -17.44
N ILE A 11 -13.81 14.70 -16.36
CA ILE A 11 -14.32 13.84 -15.28
C ILE A 11 -15.15 14.71 -14.33
N ILE A 12 -16.46 14.51 -14.35
CA ILE A 12 -17.39 15.05 -13.36
C ILE A 12 -17.21 14.24 -12.07
N SER A 13 -16.40 14.75 -11.15
CA SER A 13 -16.32 14.24 -9.78
C SER A 13 -17.37 14.96 -8.93
N VAL A 14 -18.47 14.28 -8.60
CA VAL A 14 -19.42 14.73 -7.58
C VAL A 14 -18.81 14.44 -6.21
N LEU A 15 -18.33 15.48 -5.55
CA LEU A 15 -17.80 15.46 -4.20
C LEU A 15 -18.95 15.54 -3.19
N PHE A 16 -19.30 14.43 -2.52
CA PHE A 16 -20.06 14.49 -1.27
C PHE A 16 -19.09 14.45 -0.10
N ILE A 17 -18.94 15.59 0.58
CA ILE A 17 -18.26 15.70 1.86
C ILE A 17 -19.25 15.26 2.94
N ALA A 18 -18.97 14.14 3.61
CA ALA A 18 -19.55 13.81 4.90
C ALA A 18 -18.41 13.73 5.92
N LEU A 19 -18.34 14.74 6.79
CA LEU A 19 -17.53 14.74 8.00
C LEU A 19 -18.16 13.78 9.00
N GLY A 20 -17.37 12.81 9.47
CA GLY A 20 -17.77 11.88 10.52
C GLY A 20 -16.54 11.19 11.10
N ASN A 21 -15.95 11.81 12.13
CA ASN A 21 -14.98 11.17 13.00
C ASN A 21 -15.64 10.00 13.73
N ALA A 22 -15.07 8.80 13.62
CA ALA A 22 -15.28 7.74 14.59
C ALA A 22 -14.01 6.90 14.71
N ASN A 23 -13.44 6.93 15.92
CA ASN A 23 -12.44 5.98 16.40
C ASN A 23 -12.87 4.55 16.12
N VAL A 24 -11.96 3.72 15.60
CA VAL A 24 -12.10 2.27 15.65
C VAL A 24 -10.86 1.71 16.34
N SER A 25 -11.06 1.34 17.60
CA SER A 25 -10.18 0.43 18.33
C SER A 25 -10.35 -1.00 17.80
N ILE A 26 -9.23 -1.70 17.85
CA ILE A 26 -8.98 -3.08 17.44
C ILE A 26 -9.82 -4.07 18.27
N ALA A 27 -10.44 -5.07 17.63
CA ALA A 27 -10.42 -6.47 18.04
C ALA A 27 -11.27 -7.34 17.09
N GLN A 28 -10.58 -8.25 16.38
CA GLN A 28 -11.18 -9.44 15.77
C GLN A 28 -11.54 -10.43 16.88
N GLU A 29 -12.80 -10.86 16.92
CA GLU A 29 -13.14 -12.23 17.33
C GLU A 29 -14.08 -12.83 16.28
N ARG A 30 -13.64 -13.96 15.71
CA ARG A 30 -14.46 -14.89 14.94
C ARG A 30 -15.44 -15.54 15.92
N ASP A 31 -16.73 -15.51 15.61
CA ASP A 31 -17.54 -16.70 15.83
C ASP A 31 -18.63 -16.87 14.77
N THR A 32 -18.87 -18.14 14.52
CA THR A 32 -19.64 -18.80 13.49
C THR A 32 -21.15 -18.80 13.78
N THR A 33 -21.92 -19.10 12.73
CA THR A 33 -23.36 -19.44 12.70
C THR A 33 -24.37 -18.28 12.74
N ASN A 34 -24.97 -17.94 11.58
CA ASN A 34 -26.41 -18.13 11.41
C ASN A 34 -26.90 -17.95 9.96
N LYS A 35 -28.00 -18.65 9.70
CA LYS A 35 -28.67 -18.94 8.42
C LYS A 35 -29.24 -17.71 7.70
N LEU A 36 -29.16 -17.76 6.37
CA LEU A 36 -29.98 -17.00 5.43
C LEU A 36 -31.43 -17.55 5.39
N PRO A 37 -32.43 -16.72 5.08
CA PRO A 37 -33.60 -17.15 4.36
C PRO A 37 -33.57 -16.70 2.89
N GLU A 38 -34.05 -17.61 2.05
CA GLU A 38 -34.41 -17.46 0.65
C GLU A 38 -35.52 -16.41 0.47
N GLU A 39 -35.48 -15.67 -0.63
CA GLU A 39 -36.70 -15.17 -1.28
C GLU A 39 -36.48 -15.04 -2.79
N GLU A 40 -37.20 -15.88 -3.55
CA GLU A 40 -37.39 -15.81 -4.99
C GLU A 40 -38.32 -14.65 -5.35
N LEU A 41 -37.98 -13.88 -6.38
CA LEU A 41 -38.98 -13.16 -7.19
C LEU A 41 -38.60 -13.18 -8.67
N GLY A 42 -39.20 -14.16 -9.38
CA GLY A 42 -40.13 -13.88 -10.47
C GLY A 42 -39.62 -13.16 -11.71
N SER A 43 -39.44 -13.95 -12.76
CA SER A 43 -39.50 -13.56 -14.17
C SER A 43 -40.62 -12.57 -14.50
N LEU A 44 -40.35 -11.57 -15.34
CA LEU A 44 -41.39 -10.94 -16.15
C LEU A 44 -40.88 -10.65 -17.57
N ASP A 45 -41.74 -11.08 -18.47
CA ASP A 45 -41.60 -11.26 -19.90
C ASP A 45 -41.78 -9.93 -20.67
N THR A 46 -41.28 -9.99 -21.89
CA THR A 46 -41.33 -9.07 -23.02
C THR A 46 -42.73 -8.53 -23.33
N SER A 47 -42.81 -7.27 -23.78
CA SER A 47 -43.41 -6.86 -25.08
C SER A 47 -43.85 -5.39 -25.11
N ASN A 48 -43.64 -4.78 -26.28
CA ASN A 48 -44.33 -3.62 -26.86
C ASN A 48 -44.20 -2.25 -26.18
N ILE A 49 -43.44 -1.32 -26.79
CA ILE A 49 -43.98 -0.04 -27.31
C ILE A 49 -43.27 0.33 -28.61
N ILE A 50 -44.09 0.72 -29.59
CA ILE A 50 -43.77 1.16 -30.95
C ILE A 50 -43.40 2.65 -30.97
N ALA A 51 -42.50 2.97 -31.89
CA ALA A 51 -42.15 4.24 -32.54
C ALA A 51 -42.95 5.52 -32.22
N GLU A 52 -42.22 6.63 -32.08
CA GLU A 52 -42.60 7.91 -32.69
C GLU A 52 -41.35 8.71 -33.08
N GLU A 53 -41.19 8.93 -34.39
CA GLU A 53 -40.27 9.88 -35.00
C GLU A 53 -40.70 11.31 -34.67
N VAL A 54 -39.73 12.19 -34.37
CA VAL A 54 -39.89 13.63 -34.59
C VAL A 54 -38.62 14.16 -35.24
N ALA A 55 -38.77 14.62 -36.48
CA ALA A 55 -37.80 15.34 -37.28
C ALA A 55 -37.80 16.83 -36.95
N GLN A 56 -36.61 17.45 -36.91
CA GLN A 56 -36.30 18.87 -37.15
C GLN A 56 -34.80 19.07 -36.82
N ASP A 57 -33.98 19.85 -37.51
CA ASP A 57 -34.06 20.61 -38.75
C ASP A 57 -32.60 20.92 -39.14
N LYS A 58 -32.29 20.98 -40.44
CA LYS A 58 -30.97 21.41 -40.95
C LYS A 58 -30.86 22.94 -40.91
N PRO A 59 -29.63 23.47 -40.91
CA PRO A 59 -29.28 24.35 -42.03
C PRO A 59 -27.92 24.03 -42.67
N ALA A 60 -27.88 24.22 -43.99
CA ALA A 60 -26.68 24.34 -44.83
C ALA A 60 -25.97 25.69 -44.56
N GLU A 61 -24.67 25.90 -44.79
CA GLU A 61 -23.96 25.89 -46.08
C GLU A 61 -22.43 25.99 -45.88
N VAL A 62 -21.69 25.26 -46.74
CA VAL A 62 -20.43 25.63 -47.44
C VAL A 62 -19.13 25.86 -46.64
N GLU A 63 -18.17 24.94 -46.79
CA GLU A 63 -16.88 25.23 -47.43
C GLU A 63 -16.18 23.94 -47.87
N GLN A 64 -15.73 23.90 -49.13
CA GLN A 64 -14.91 22.84 -49.70
C GLN A 64 -13.51 22.90 -49.08
N LEU A 65 -13.10 21.85 -48.39
CA LEU A 65 -11.69 21.54 -48.12
C LEU A 65 -11.46 20.13 -48.65
N GLU A 66 -10.50 19.98 -49.55
CA GLU A 66 -9.94 18.68 -49.91
C GLU A 66 -9.47 18.00 -48.62
N GLU A 67 -10.12 16.89 -48.25
CA GLU A 67 -9.65 16.02 -47.18
C GLU A 67 -8.31 15.43 -47.57
N ILE A 68 -7.28 15.80 -46.82
CA ILE A 68 -6.05 15.03 -46.72
C ILE A 68 -6.42 13.82 -45.86
N PRO A 69 -6.25 12.57 -46.32
CA PRO A 69 -6.64 11.41 -45.54
C PRO A 69 -5.86 11.41 -44.22
N THR A 70 -6.59 11.29 -43.12
CA THR A 70 -6.00 11.07 -41.79
C THR A 70 -5.38 9.69 -41.73
N THR A 71 -4.28 9.56 -40.99
CA THR A 71 -3.44 8.36 -40.86
C THR A 71 -4.22 7.08 -40.55
N ASP A 72 -5.40 7.18 -39.93
CA ASP A 72 -6.28 6.04 -39.62
C ASP A 72 -6.92 5.38 -40.87
N GLU A 73 -7.13 6.11 -41.97
CA GLU A 73 -7.77 5.54 -43.18
C GLU A 73 -6.80 4.75 -44.07
N LEU A 74 -5.48 4.89 -43.87
CA LEU A 74 -4.47 4.09 -44.58
C LEU A 74 -4.20 2.73 -43.92
N MET A 75 -4.65 2.50 -42.68
CA MET A 75 -4.34 1.30 -41.89
C MET A 75 -5.46 0.25 -41.81
N GLN A 76 -6.57 0.39 -42.54
CA GLN A 76 -7.69 -0.56 -42.45
C GLN A 76 -8.26 -1.02 -43.80
N ASN A 77 -7.47 -0.98 -44.87
CA ASN A 77 -7.83 -1.71 -46.08
C ASN A 77 -6.93 -2.95 -46.23
N PRO A 78 -7.36 -4.14 -45.75
CA PRO A 78 -6.59 -5.38 -45.91
C PRO A 78 -6.37 -5.78 -47.37
N ASP A 79 -7.08 -5.15 -48.33
CA ASP A 79 -6.97 -5.46 -49.77
C ASP A 79 -6.02 -4.53 -50.55
N VAL A 80 -5.36 -3.54 -49.90
CA VAL A 80 -4.39 -2.66 -50.60
C VAL A 80 -2.97 -3.15 -50.32
N LEU A 81 -2.47 -4.01 -51.19
CA LEU A 81 -1.06 -4.38 -51.25
C LEU A 81 -0.22 -3.11 -51.46
N GLU A 82 0.70 -2.84 -50.52
CA GLU A 82 1.64 -1.73 -50.65
C GLU A 82 2.53 -1.97 -51.89
N LYS A 83 2.79 -0.93 -52.69
CA LYS A 83 3.49 -1.04 -53.97
C LYS A 83 4.86 -1.71 -53.83
N SER A 84 5.12 -2.71 -54.67
CA SER A 84 6.41 -3.43 -54.75
C SER A 84 7.58 -2.47 -55.04
N VAL A 85 8.72 -2.70 -54.38
CA VAL A 85 9.97 -1.93 -54.56
C VAL A 85 10.95 -2.64 -55.50
N ALA A 86 10.56 -3.81 -56.00
CA ALA A 86 11.28 -4.63 -56.96
C ALA A 86 10.36 -5.14 -58.09
N ASP A 87 9.39 -4.32 -58.50
CA ASP A 87 8.46 -4.61 -59.58
C ASP A 87 9.18 -4.53 -60.94
N SER A 88 9.13 -5.61 -61.73
CA SER A 88 9.73 -5.62 -63.07
C SER A 88 9.05 -4.65 -64.04
N ASP A 89 7.81 -4.23 -63.74
CA ASP A 89 7.05 -3.28 -64.54
C ASP A 89 7.36 -1.81 -64.15
N ASP A 90 8.17 -1.57 -63.11
CA ASP A 90 8.62 -0.23 -62.75
C ASP A 90 9.68 0.28 -63.75
N PRO A 91 9.39 1.35 -64.51
CA PRO A 91 10.30 1.84 -65.55
C PRO A 91 11.63 2.39 -65.00
N ASP A 92 11.71 2.70 -63.70
CA ASP A 92 12.92 3.21 -63.08
C ASP A 92 13.88 2.09 -62.63
N LEU A 93 13.42 0.82 -62.62
CA LEU A 93 14.22 -0.33 -62.21
C LEU A 93 14.92 -1.02 -63.39
N THR A 94 16.20 -1.35 -63.21
CA THR A 94 17.00 -2.08 -64.20
C THR A 94 17.60 -3.34 -63.57
N VAL A 95 17.44 -4.48 -64.24
CA VAL A 95 18.06 -5.74 -63.80
C VAL A 95 19.58 -5.65 -63.95
N VAL A 96 20.32 -5.89 -62.86
CA VAL A 96 21.79 -5.91 -62.87
C VAL A 96 22.38 -7.31 -62.76
N ASP A 97 21.67 -8.24 -62.10
CA ASP A 97 22.06 -9.64 -61.99
C ASP A 97 20.83 -10.50 -61.66
N SER A 98 20.85 -11.79 -62.02
CA SER A 98 19.72 -12.70 -61.78
C SER A 98 20.17 -14.15 -61.65
N GLY A 99 19.34 -14.96 -60.98
CA GLY A 99 19.55 -16.39 -60.82
C GLY A 99 18.24 -17.16 -60.79
N ALA A 100 18.30 -18.43 -60.37
CA ALA A 100 17.17 -19.35 -60.45
C ALA A 100 15.97 -18.97 -59.55
N TYR A 101 16.21 -18.23 -58.48
CA TYR A 101 15.21 -17.86 -57.46
C TYR A 101 15.33 -16.40 -57.01
N TRP A 102 16.05 -15.57 -57.77
CA TRP A 102 16.34 -14.20 -57.37
C TRP A 102 16.65 -13.30 -58.56
N THR A 103 16.43 -11.99 -58.40
CA THR A 103 16.83 -10.94 -59.33
C THR A 103 17.22 -9.69 -58.55
N ILE A 104 18.36 -9.09 -58.88
CA ILE A 104 18.81 -7.82 -58.30
C ILE A 104 18.51 -6.71 -59.28
N TYR A 105 17.81 -5.70 -58.78
CA TYR A 105 17.46 -4.48 -59.50
C TYR A 105 18.30 -3.32 -59.00
N ARG A 106 18.58 -2.37 -59.88
CA ARG A 106 19.11 -1.06 -59.56
C ARG A 106 18.11 -0.02 -60.03
N ASN A 107 17.68 0.84 -59.10
CA ASN A 107 16.87 2.00 -59.42
C ASN A 107 17.74 3.08 -60.07
N THR A 108 17.33 3.54 -61.25
CA THR A 108 18.10 4.47 -62.08
C THR A 108 17.98 5.93 -61.62
N VAL A 109 16.96 6.25 -60.83
CA VAL A 109 16.70 7.60 -60.30
C VAL A 109 17.51 7.87 -59.03
N ASN A 110 17.44 6.96 -58.05
CA ASN A 110 18.06 7.15 -56.73
C ASN A 110 19.31 6.28 -56.51
N ASN A 111 19.64 5.40 -57.46
CA ASN A 111 20.81 4.52 -57.42
C ASN A 111 20.79 3.43 -56.33
N GLU A 112 19.61 3.10 -55.80
CA GLU A 112 19.43 2.06 -54.78
C GLU A 112 19.33 0.67 -55.41
N TYR A 113 19.67 -0.36 -54.63
CA TYR A 113 19.57 -1.75 -55.06
C TYR A 113 18.48 -2.48 -54.28
N SER A 114 17.65 -3.22 -55.01
CA SER A 114 16.61 -4.08 -54.45
C SER A 114 16.86 -5.53 -54.88
N LEU A 115 16.57 -6.49 -54.02
CA LEU A 115 16.68 -7.92 -54.29
C LEU A 115 15.27 -8.53 -54.24
N ARG A 116 14.79 -9.04 -55.38
CA ARG A 116 13.58 -9.86 -55.43
C ARG A 116 13.96 -11.34 -55.34
N MET A 117 13.22 -12.11 -54.55
CA MET A 117 13.36 -13.55 -54.41
C MET A 117 12.01 -14.24 -54.66
N PHE A 118 12.03 -15.37 -55.36
CA PHE A 118 10.82 -16.07 -55.82
C PHE A 118 11.08 -17.57 -56.01
N GLY A 119 10.04 -18.39 -56.14
CA GLY A 119 10.20 -19.83 -56.35
C GLY A 119 10.87 -20.52 -55.15
N ASN A 120 11.79 -21.45 -55.36
CA ASN A 120 12.42 -22.20 -54.26
C ASN A 120 13.61 -21.44 -53.67
N VAL A 121 13.40 -20.80 -52.53
CA VAL A 121 14.41 -20.00 -51.82
C VAL A 121 15.08 -20.87 -50.74
N PRO A 122 16.37 -21.23 -50.89
CA PRO A 122 17.10 -21.94 -49.86
C PRO A 122 17.58 -20.97 -48.78
N SER A 123 17.83 -21.51 -47.58
CA SER A 123 18.41 -20.75 -46.48
C SER A 123 19.92 -20.45 -46.63
N SER A 124 20.52 -20.80 -47.78
CA SER A 124 21.88 -20.43 -48.17
C SER A 124 21.90 -19.26 -49.15
N LYS A 125 22.89 -18.39 -49.02
CA LYS A 125 23.07 -17.23 -49.92
C LYS A 125 23.94 -17.60 -51.12
N PRO A 126 23.56 -17.26 -52.36
CA PRO A 126 24.43 -17.37 -53.53
C PRO A 126 25.71 -16.55 -53.38
N THR A 127 26.84 -17.09 -53.82
CA THR A 127 28.10 -16.33 -53.90
C THR A 127 28.03 -15.17 -54.89
N ALA A 128 27.09 -15.22 -55.85
CA ALA A 128 26.80 -14.13 -56.77
C ALA A 128 26.38 -12.84 -56.06
N TRP A 129 25.81 -12.92 -54.86
CA TRP A 129 25.37 -11.73 -54.11
C TRP A 129 26.52 -10.93 -53.50
N ASN A 130 27.72 -11.52 -53.34
CA ASN A 130 28.83 -10.94 -52.57
C ASN A 130 29.19 -9.50 -52.98
N SER A 131 29.05 -9.16 -54.27
CA SER A 131 29.34 -7.82 -54.78
C SER A 131 28.25 -6.78 -54.46
N TYR A 132 27.04 -7.22 -54.10
CA TYR A 132 25.85 -6.38 -53.94
C TYR A 132 25.36 -6.27 -52.50
N LEU A 133 25.73 -7.21 -51.61
CA LEU A 133 25.25 -7.28 -50.22
C LEU A 133 25.34 -5.94 -49.45
N LYS A 134 26.40 -5.15 -49.70
CA LYS A 134 26.61 -3.84 -49.04
C LYS A 134 25.76 -2.70 -49.59
N SER A 135 25.02 -2.93 -50.68
CA SER A 135 24.27 -1.91 -51.41
C SER A 135 22.78 -2.23 -51.52
N ILE A 136 22.38 -3.47 -51.28
CA ILE A 136 20.97 -3.87 -51.24
C ILE A 136 20.31 -3.23 -50.03
N LYS A 137 19.30 -2.40 -50.29
CA LYS A 137 18.50 -1.69 -49.29
C LYS A 137 17.15 -2.34 -49.06
N HIS A 138 16.58 -2.95 -50.09
CA HIS A 138 15.25 -3.54 -50.03
C HIS A 138 15.28 -5.00 -50.49
N ILE A 139 14.64 -5.89 -49.73
CA ILE A 139 14.46 -7.29 -50.12
C ILE A 139 12.96 -7.58 -50.18
N GLU A 140 12.54 -8.18 -51.28
CA GLU A 140 11.16 -8.59 -51.50
C GLU A 140 11.13 -10.07 -51.84
N ILE A 141 10.34 -10.83 -51.10
CA ILE A 141 10.18 -12.27 -51.25
C ILE A 141 8.70 -12.53 -51.46
N GLU A 142 8.35 -13.00 -52.64
CA GLU A 142 6.96 -13.16 -53.08
C GLU A 142 6.84 -14.42 -53.93
N GLU A 143 5.68 -15.08 -53.87
CA GLU A 143 5.40 -16.33 -54.59
C GLU A 143 6.52 -17.39 -54.40
N ALA A 144 7.09 -17.44 -53.18
CA ALA A 144 8.26 -18.25 -52.87
C ALA A 144 7.94 -19.38 -51.89
N THR A 145 8.69 -20.48 -51.98
CA THR A 145 8.77 -21.51 -50.94
C THR A 145 10.11 -21.39 -50.24
N LEU A 146 10.08 -21.04 -48.96
CA LEU A 146 11.28 -20.91 -48.13
C LEU A 146 11.48 -22.21 -47.35
N THR A 147 12.69 -22.75 -47.38
CA THR A 147 13.00 -23.99 -46.66
C THR A 147 14.36 -23.94 -46.00
N GLY A 148 14.41 -24.36 -44.74
CA GLY A 148 15.62 -24.45 -43.94
C GLY A 148 15.70 -23.39 -42.84
N ASN A 149 16.94 -23.12 -42.40
CA ASN A 149 17.22 -22.26 -41.26
C ASN A 149 17.69 -20.88 -41.74
N PHE A 150 16.85 -19.86 -41.58
CA PHE A 150 17.11 -18.46 -41.96
C PHE A 150 17.74 -17.65 -40.83
N ALA A 151 18.48 -18.30 -39.93
CA ALA A 151 19.19 -17.60 -38.88
C ALA A 151 20.24 -16.62 -39.47
N SER A 152 20.31 -15.41 -38.91
CA SER A 152 21.19 -14.34 -39.40
C SER A 152 21.05 -14.03 -40.89
N TYR A 153 19.93 -14.39 -41.52
CA TYR A 153 19.84 -14.31 -42.98
C TYR A 153 19.85 -12.85 -43.47
N PHE A 154 19.20 -11.94 -42.77
CA PHE A 154 19.07 -10.51 -43.10
C PHE A 154 19.80 -9.60 -42.10
N ASP A 155 20.73 -10.15 -41.30
CA ASP A 155 21.38 -9.40 -40.23
C ASP A 155 22.37 -8.36 -40.77
N ASN A 156 22.86 -7.48 -39.90
CA ASN A 156 23.78 -6.42 -40.29
C ASN A 156 25.10 -6.90 -40.90
N SER A 157 25.54 -8.12 -40.54
CA SER A 157 26.77 -8.70 -41.09
C SER A 157 26.57 -9.16 -42.54
N ALA A 158 25.35 -9.60 -42.86
CA ALA A 158 24.95 -10.05 -44.19
C ALA A 158 24.56 -8.87 -45.09
N PHE A 159 23.72 -7.95 -44.62
CA PHE A 159 23.20 -6.82 -45.40
C PHE A 159 23.32 -5.50 -44.61
N PRO A 160 24.51 -4.85 -44.60
CA PRO A 160 24.76 -3.68 -43.75
C PRO A 160 24.03 -2.40 -44.19
N ALA A 161 23.41 -2.39 -45.37
CA ALA A 161 22.63 -1.26 -45.89
C ALA A 161 21.12 -1.55 -45.94
N LEU A 162 20.66 -2.66 -45.35
CA LEU A 162 19.27 -3.08 -45.42
C LEU A 162 18.36 -2.14 -44.64
N GLU A 163 17.31 -1.66 -45.31
CA GLU A 163 16.32 -0.72 -44.80
C GLU A 163 14.92 -1.34 -44.77
N SER A 164 14.56 -2.23 -45.71
CA SER A 164 13.30 -2.98 -45.63
C SER A 164 13.36 -4.43 -46.13
N VAL A 165 12.52 -5.28 -45.53
CA VAL A 165 12.26 -6.65 -45.99
C VAL A 165 10.77 -6.93 -46.00
N ARG A 166 10.32 -7.56 -47.08
CA ARG A 166 8.92 -7.96 -47.27
C ARG A 166 8.86 -9.42 -47.69
N ILE A 167 8.04 -10.21 -47.00
CA ILE A 167 7.79 -11.62 -47.24
C ILE A 167 6.28 -11.83 -47.27
N GLU A 168 5.72 -11.92 -48.47
CA GLU A 168 4.28 -12.05 -48.69
C GLU A 168 3.99 -13.18 -49.67
N GLN A 169 2.81 -13.81 -49.57
CA GLN A 169 2.37 -14.86 -50.49
C GLN A 169 3.39 -16.02 -50.61
N CYS A 170 4.11 -16.29 -49.52
CA CYS A 170 5.13 -17.33 -49.47
C CYS A 170 4.63 -18.56 -48.71
N ASN A 171 5.11 -19.73 -49.13
CA ASN A 171 5.03 -20.95 -48.33
C ASN A 171 6.19 -20.97 -47.31
N LEU A 172 5.87 -20.78 -46.04
CA LEU A 172 6.84 -20.76 -44.93
C LEU A 172 6.85 -22.06 -44.12
N SER A 173 6.07 -23.08 -44.51
CA SER A 173 5.98 -24.35 -43.78
C SER A 173 7.32 -25.09 -43.61
N GLY A 174 8.30 -24.85 -44.49
CA GLY A 174 9.64 -25.42 -44.41
C GLY A 174 10.68 -24.60 -43.65
N VAL A 175 10.32 -23.43 -43.11
CA VAL A 175 11.24 -22.55 -42.37
C VAL A 175 11.35 -23.03 -40.92
N THR A 176 12.56 -23.41 -40.51
CA THR A 176 12.80 -23.99 -39.18
C THR A 176 13.24 -22.99 -38.12
N SER A 177 13.76 -21.83 -38.53
CA SER A 177 14.31 -20.82 -37.61
C SER A 177 14.45 -19.46 -38.30
N PHE A 178 14.04 -18.42 -37.58
CA PHE A 178 14.36 -17.02 -37.86
C PHE A 178 15.29 -16.42 -36.78
N ALA A 179 16.05 -17.27 -36.08
CA ALA A 179 16.91 -16.80 -35.00
C ALA A 179 17.91 -15.73 -35.50
N SER A 180 17.91 -14.55 -34.88
CA SER A 180 18.76 -13.42 -35.27
C SER A 180 18.60 -12.97 -36.73
N ALA A 181 17.48 -13.28 -37.39
CA ALA A 181 17.31 -13.04 -38.82
C ALA A 181 17.59 -11.59 -39.23
N PHE A 182 17.22 -10.60 -38.40
CA PHE A 182 17.42 -9.16 -38.62
C PHE A 182 18.34 -8.53 -37.55
N TYR A 183 19.17 -9.32 -36.90
CA TYR A 183 19.93 -8.88 -35.73
C TYR A 183 20.87 -7.71 -36.03
N SER A 184 20.83 -6.68 -35.17
CA SER A 184 21.64 -5.45 -35.26
C SER A 184 21.53 -4.71 -36.60
N SER A 185 20.54 -5.03 -37.43
CA SER A 185 20.41 -4.48 -38.78
C SER A 185 19.99 -3.01 -38.75
N GLY A 186 20.26 -2.30 -39.84
CA GLY A 186 19.77 -0.94 -40.08
C GLY A 186 18.31 -0.89 -40.53
N ILE A 187 17.57 -1.99 -40.39
CA ILE A 187 16.22 -2.18 -40.90
C ILE A 187 15.26 -1.17 -40.25
N GLU A 188 14.41 -0.57 -41.08
CA GLU A 188 13.40 0.41 -40.69
C GLU A 188 11.99 -0.19 -40.79
N LYS A 189 11.81 -1.15 -41.71
CA LYS A 189 10.52 -1.79 -42.01
C LYS A 189 10.65 -3.30 -42.27
N VAL A 190 9.80 -4.11 -41.63
CA VAL A 190 9.65 -5.54 -41.95
C VAL A 190 8.18 -5.91 -42.06
N ILE A 191 7.81 -6.54 -43.17
CA ILE A 191 6.46 -7.07 -43.40
C ILE A 191 6.57 -8.57 -43.68
N ILE A 192 5.93 -9.39 -42.84
CA ILE A 192 5.75 -10.84 -43.03
C ILE A 192 4.27 -11.12 -42.81
N ARG A 193 3.49 -11.17 -43.90
CA ARG A 193 2.03 -11.37 -43.87
C ARG A 193 1.55 -12.22 -45.05
N ASP A 194 0.29 -12.62 -45.05
CA ASP A 194 -0.35 -13.33 -46.17
C ASP A 194 0.44 -14.56 -46.66
N ASN A 195 0.98 -15.34 -45.72
CA ASN A 195 1.81 -16.52 -46.02
C ASN A 195 1.05 -17.83 -45.77
N ASP A 196 1.37 -18.84 -46.57
CA ASP A 196 0.72 -20.15 -46.57
C ASP A 196 1.53 -21.21 -45.79
N TYR A 197 0.80 -22.13 -45.17
CA TYR A 197 1.36 -23.27 -44.43
C TYR A 197 0.71 -24.60 -44.89
N PRO A 198 1.03 -25.10 -46.11
CA PRO A 198 0.40 -26.30 -46.68
C PRO A 198 0.77 -27.60 -45.94
N THR A 199 1.84 -27.60 -45.15
CA THR A 199 2.20 -28.66 -44.21
C THR A 199 2.29 -28.10 -42.80
N ALA A 200 2.35 -28.99 -41.79
CA ALA A 200 2.53 -28.59 -40.41
C ALA A 200 3.69 -27.57 -40.27
N PRO A 201 3.48 -26.47 -39.53
CA PRO A 201 4.50 -25.46 -39.29
C PRO A 201 5.77 -26.08 -38.71
N SER A 202 6.94 -25.58 -39.13
CA SER A 202 8.24 -26.08 -38.66
C SER A 202 9.09 -25.04 -37.96
N LEU A 203 8.57 -23.81 -37.74
CA LEU A 203 9.30 -22.73 -37.10
C LEU A 203 9.48 -23.02 -35.60
N LEU A 204 10.70 -23.35 -35.19
CA LEU A 204 11.00 -23.75 -33.80
C LEU A 204 11.50 -22.59 -32.92
N THR A 205 12.04 -21.54 -33.54
CA THR A 205 12.68 -20.43 -32.80
C THR A 205 12.66 -19.12 -33.58
N THR A 206 12.34 -18.05 -32.85
CA THR A 206 12.44 -16.64 -33.27
C THR A 206 13.42 -15.87 -32.39
N GLN A 207 14.32 -16.59 -31.70
CA GLN A 207 15.30 -16.02 -30.78
C GLN A 207 16.03 -14.83 -31.42
N ALA A 208 15.94 -13.66 -30.79
CA ALA A 208 16.59 -12.44 -31.23
C ALA A 208 16.31 -12.03 -32.69
N MET A 209 15.19 -12.46 -33.28
CA MET A 209 14.84 -12.20 -34.68
C MET A 209 15.03 -10.73 -35.07
N PHE A 210 14.62 -9.79 -34.22
CA PHE A 210 14.80 -8.34 -34.38
C PHE A 210 15.73 -7.73 -33.31
N GLY A 211 16.52 -8.55 -32.62
CA GLY A 211 17.42 -8.07 -31.56
C GLY A 211 18.37 -6.99 -32.08
N TYR A 212 18.45 -5.84 -31.40
CA TYR A 212 19.24 -4.67 -31.77
C TYR A 212 18.85 -4.00 -33.10
N ALA A 213 17.66 -4.25 -33.64
CA ALA A 213 17.10 -3.50 -34.77
C ALA A 213 16.60 -2.11 -34.31
N ASN A 214 17.54 -1.24 -33.91
CA ASN A 214 17.26 0.03 -33.22
C ASN A 214 16.48 1.05 -34.08
N LYS A 215 16.37 0.84 -35.39
CA LYS A 215 15.67 1.72 -36.33
C LYS A 215 14.32 1.17 -36.80
N LEU A 216 13.94 -0.02 -36.37
CA LEU A 216 12.68 -0.65 -36.79
C LEU A 216 11.51 0.18 -36.27
N THR A 217 10.71 0.72 -37.19
CA THR A 217 9.55 1.58 -36.90
C THR A 217 8.24 0.98 -37.41
N GLU A 218 8.30 0.21 -38.49
CA GLU A 218 7.14 -0.45 -39.08
C GLU A 218 7.36 -1.97 -39.10
N LEU A 219 6.49 -2.70 -38.41
CA LEU A 219 6.60 -4.14 -38.25
C LEU A 219 5.23 -4.80 -38.38
N ASP A 220 5.11 -5.70 -39.34
CA ASP A 220 4.01 -6.64 -39.44
C ASP A 220 4.60 -8.06 -39.51
N VAL A 221 4.18 -8.91 -38.59
CA VAL A 221 4.59 -10.32 -38.51
C VAL A 221 3.40 -11.28 -38.49
N SER A 222 2.21 -10.79 -38.86
CA SER A 222 0.93 -11.52 -38.85
C SER A 222 0.93 -12.81 -39.66
N GLY A 223 1.83 -12.93 -40.65
CA GLY A 223 2.04 -14.11 -41.47
C GLY A 223 2.99 -15.15 -40.88
N LEU A 224 3.45 -15.00 -39.63
CA LEU A 224 4.22 -16.02 -38.93
C LEU A 224 3.30 -16.98 -38.16
N ASP A 225 3.39 -18.27 -38.46
CA ASP A 225 2.85 -19.32 -37.58
C ASP A 225 3.84 -19.63 -36.44
N THR A 226 3.48 -19.22 -35.22
CA THR A 226 4.30 -19.41 -34.01
C THR A 226 3.92 -20.63 -33.18
N SER A 227 2.96 -21.46 -33.60
CA SER A 227 2.40 -22.56 -32.80
C SER A 227 3.44 -23.61 -32.37
N ALA A 228 4.51 -23.78 -33.15
CA ALA A 228 5.63 -24.68 -32.86
C ALA A 228 6.84 -23.99 -32.20
N VAL A 229 6.81 -22.67 -32.00
CA VAL A 229 7.94 -21.90 -31.47
C VAL A 229 8.10 -22.17 -29.98
N THR A 230 9.27 -22.68 -29.58
CA THR A 230 9.57 -22.95 -28.17
C THR A 230 10.44 -21.87 -27.51
N ASN A 231 11.06 -21.00 -28.32
CA ASN A 231 12.05 -20.01 -27.86
C ASN A 231 11.83 -18.66 -28.56
N MET A 232 11.35 -17.67 -27.79
CA MET A 232 11.16 -16.27 -28.20
C MET A 232 12.14 -15.32 -27.48
N GLN A 233 13.24 -15.84 -26.93
CA GLN A 233 14.20 -15.03 -26.19
C GLN A 233 14.70 -13.85 -27.03
N ASN A 234 14.69 -12.65 -26.45
CA ASN A 234 15.20 -11.41 -27.01
C ASN A 234 14.59 -11.01 -28.38
N MET A 235 13.44 -11.55 -28.78
CA MET A 235 12.90 -11.39 -30.14
C MET A 235 12.86 -9.94 -30.61
N PHE A 236 12.48 -9.00 -29.75
CA PHE A 236 12.41 -7.56 -30.01
C PHE A 236 13.38 -6.73 -29.14
N GLN A 237 14.38 -7.37 -28.55
CA GLN A 237 15.34 -6.68 -27.67
C GLN A 237 15.98 -5.49 -28.38
N TYR A 238 16.00 -4.30 -27.76
CA TYR A 238 16.53 -3.06 -28.34
C TYR A 238 15.85 -2.58 -29.64
N CYS A 239 14.58 -2.92 -29.89
CA CYS A 239 13.76 -2.26 -30.91
C CYS A 239 13.32 -0.86 -30.42
N ARG A 240 14.29 0.04 -30.22
CA ARG A 240 14.08 1.34 -29.55
C ARG A 240 13.17 2.32 -30.29
N ALA A 241 13.04 2.17 -31.60
CA ALA A 241 12.24 3.06 -32.45
C ALA A 241 10.79 2.56 -32.64
N LEU A 242 10.45 1.39 -32.12
CA LEU A 242 9.13 0.78 -32.28
C LEU A 242 8.14 1.42 -31.30
N GLU A 243 7.11 2.07 -31.84
CA GLU A 243 6.05 2.73 -31.05
C GLU A 243 4.83 1.82 -30.86
N GLU A 244 4.50 1.00 -31.87
CA GLU A 244 3.37 0.08 -31.88
C GLU A 244 3.82 -1.32 -32.31
N LEU A 245 3.19 -2.34 -31.75
CA LEU A 245 3.46 -3.73 -32.09
C LEU A 245 2.21 -4.60 -31.86
N ASP A 246 1.75 -5.24 -32.93
CA ASP A 246 0.68 -6.24 -32.84
C ASP A 246 1.27 -7.65 -32.64
N VAL A 247 0.98 -8.26 -31.49
CA VAL A 247 1.32 -9.66 -31.15
C VAL A 247 0.08 -10.52 -30.91
N SER A 248 -1.10 -10.06 -31.34
CA SER A 248 -2.38 -10.75 -31.09
C SER A 248 -2.49 -12.11 -31.78
N HIS A 249 -1.74 -12.32 -32.87
CA HIS A 249 -1.70 -13.55 -33.65
C HIS A 249 -0.67 -14.57 -33.16
N PHE A 250 0.14 -14.24 -32.14
CA PHE A 250 1.12 -15.17 -31.59
C PHE A 250 0.42 -16.28 -30.80
N ASP A 251 0.61 -17.52 -31.23
CA ASP A 251 0.42 -18.70 -30.39
C ASP A 251 1.67 -18.90 -29.54
N THR A 252 1.53 -18.75 -28.22
CA THR A 252 2.62 -18.89 -27.24
C THR A 252 2.56 -20.19 -26.44
N SER A 253 1.58 -21.07 -26.71
CA SER A 253 1.32 -22.27 -25.89
C SER A 253 2.51 -23.24 -25.78
N SER A 254 3.36 -23.27 -26.82
CA SER A 254 4.58 -24.07 -26.88
C SER A 254 5.84 -23.36 -26.34
N VAL A 255 5.76 -22.06 -26.03
CA VAL A 255 6.91 -21.24 -25.66
C VAL A 255 7.39 -21.59 -24.25
N THR A 256 8.68 -21.90 -24.13
CA THR A 256 9.31 -22.25 -22.84
C THR A 256 10.16 -21.13 -22.25
N THR A 257 10.57 -20.16 -23.08
CA THR A 257 11.37 -19.01 -22.65
C THR A 257 11.03 -17.76 -23.47
N MET A 258 10.79 -16.66 -22.76
CA MET A 258 10.54 -15.31 -23.30
C MET A 258 11.56 -14.29 -22.76
N ARG A 259 12.71 -14.77 -22.27
CA ARG A 259 13.74 -13.92 -21.66
C ARG A 259 14.05 -12.71 -22.55
N GLY A 260 13.93 -11.50 -22.00
CA GLY A 260 14.30 -10.25 -22.66
C GLY A 260 13.50 -9.92 -23.91
N MET A 261 12.33 -10.53 -24.13
CA MET A 261 11.58 -10.43 -25.40
C MET A 261 11.38 -8.99 -25.88
N PHE A 262 11.00 -8.06 -24.99
CA PHE A 262 10.80 -6.64 -25.28
C PHE A 262 11.81 -5.73 -24.58
N GLN A 263 12.91 -6.28 -24.07
CA GLN A 263 13.85 -5.50 -23.28
C GLN A 263 14.43 -4.32 -24.10
N TYR A 264 14.39 -3.10 -23.57
CA TYR A 264 14.77 -1.84 -24.26
C TYR A 264 13.89 -1.46 -25.48
N CYS A 265 12.61 -1.84 -25.51
CA CYS A 265 11.62 -1.22 -26.39
C CYS A 265 11.15 0.12 -25.80
N GLU A 266 12.03 1.12 -25.82
CA GLU A 266 11.88 2.34 -25.02
C GLU A 266 10.69 3.24 -25.44
N LEU A 267 10.26 3.17 -26.70
CA LEU A 267 9.15 3.96 -27.25
C LEU A 267 7.81 3.23 -27.33
N LEU A 268 7.78 1.92 -27.04
CA LEU A 268 6.54 1.14 -27.05
C LEU A 268 5.63 1.62 -25.90
N ASP A 269 4.48 2.19 -26.22
CA ASP A 269 3.58 2.81 -25.24
C ASP A 269 2.41 1.92 -24.81
N LYS A 270 2.06 0.94 -25.64
CA LYS A 270 1.01 -0.06 -25.43
C LYS A 270 1.44 -1.40 -25.99
N LEU A 271 0.99 -2.47 -25.33
CA LEU A 271 1.20 -3.83 -25.79
C LEU A 271 0.07 -4.71 -25.26
N ASP A 272 -0.65 -5.38 -26.16
CA ASP A 272 -1.68 -6.35 -25.81
C ASP A 272 -1.09 -7.76 -25.78
N VAL A 273 -1.02 -8.36 -24.59
CA VAL A 273 -0.57 -9.75 -24.36
C VAL A 273 -1.67 -10.63 -23.78
N SER A 274 -2.93 -10.21 -23.87
CA SER A 274 -4.08 -10.87 -23.23
C SER A 274 -4.37 -12.27 -23.77
N ASN A 275 -3.97 -12.56 -25.02
CA ASN A 275 -4.16 -13.87 -25.67
C ASN A 275 -3.03 -14.86 -25.40
N TRP A 276 -1.98 -14.48 -24.67
CA TRP A 276 -0.83 -15.35 -24.46
C TRP A 276 -1.15 -16.47 -23.47
N ASP A 277 -0.80 -17.70 -23.86
CA ASP A 277 -0.66 -18.85 -22.97
C ASP A 277 0.79 -18.94 -22.51
N THR A 278 1.04 -18.71 -21.21
CA THR A 278 2.37 -18.76 -20.61
C THR A 278 2.61 -19.99 -19.73
N SER A 279 1.69 -20.97 -19.73
CA SER A 279 1.73 -22.13 -18.83
C SER A 279 2.99 -22.99 -18.97
N SER A 280 3.58 -23.01 -20.18
CA SER A 280 4.83 -23.70 -20.50
C SER A 280 6.11 -22.90 -20.21
N VAL A 281 5.99 -21.60 -19.90
CA VAL A 281 7.14 -20.70 -19.75
C VAL A 281 7.84 -20.93 -18.42
N THR A 282 9.15 -21.17 -18.45
CA THR A 282 9.95 -21.38 -17.22
C THR A 282 10.82 -20.17 -16.85
N THR A 283 11.02 -19.23 -17.78
CA THR A 283 11.90 -18.06 -17.62
C THR A 283 11.25 -16.79 -18.16
N MET A 284 10.99 -15.82 -17.28
CA MET A 284 10.46 -14.48 -17.58
C MET A 284 11.46 -13.38 -17.20
N MET A 285 12.77 -13.68 -17.27
CA MET A 285 13.81 -12.69 -17.00
C MET A 285 13.72 -11.52 -18.00
N SER A 286 13.57 -10.30 -17.48
CA SER A 286 13.65 -9.04 -18.22
C SER A 286 12.67 -8.88 -19.39
N VAL A 287 11.54 -9.59 -19.41
CA VAL A 287 10.58 -9.57 -20.54
C VAL A 287 10.22 -8.15 -20.97
N PHE A 288 9.88 -7.28 -20.00
CA PHE A 288 9.47 -5.89 -20.23
C PHE A 288 10.49 -4.86 -19.71
N ALA A 289 11.72 -5.28 -19.37
CA ALA A 289 12.70 -4.38 -18.79
C ALA A 289 13.03 -3.21 -19.73
N GLU A 290 13.04 -1.98 -19.22
CA GLU A 290 13.34 -0.74 -19.96
C GLU A 290 12.30 -0.40 -21.06
N CYS A 291 11.09 -0.93 -20.96
CA CYS A 291 9.91 -0.44 -21.71
C CYS A 291 9.43 0.88 -21.08
N ASN A 292 10.25 1.94 -21.24
CA ASN A 292 10.14 3.18 -20.47
C ASN A 292 8.82 3.94 -20.70
N SER A 293 8.24 3.83 -21.90
CA SER A 293 7.03 4.55 -22.31
C SER A 293 5.74 3.74 -22.12
N LEU A 294 5.84 2.48 -21.69
CA LEU A 294 4.68 1.59 -21.56
C LEU A 294 3.78 2.03 -20.40
N GLU A 295 2.60 2.57 -20.72
CA GLU A 295 1.67 3.14 -19.73
C GLU A 295 0.71 2.08 -19.15
N ILE A 296 0.29 1.13 -19.99
CA ILE A 296 -0.70 0.09 -19.67
C ILE A 296 -0.14 -1.27 -20.10
N LEU A 297 -0.20 -2.22 -19.18
CA LEU A 297 0.15 -3.61 -19.43
C LEU A 297 -0.75 -4.51 -18.60
N ASP A 298 -1.55 -5.34 -19.27
CA ASP A 298 -2.36 -6.37 -18.62
C ASP A 298 -1.64 -7.72 -18.68
N VAL A 299 -1.29 -8.27 -17.52
CA VAL A 299 -0.66 -9.59 -17.35
C VAL A 299 -1.53 -10.55 -16.53
N SER A 300 -2.83 -10.25 -16.41
CA SER A 300 -3.75 -11.04 -15.58
C SER A 300 -4.01 -12.46 -16.12
N ASN A 301 -3.73 -12.70 -17.41
CA ASN A 301 -3.80 -14.01 -18.05
C ASN A 301 -2.53 -14.86 -17.87
N PHE A 302 -1.44 -14.30 -17.33
CA PHE A 302 -0.18 -15.04 -17.23
C PHE A 302 -0.29 -16.16 -16.19
N ASP A 303 -0.06 -17.39 -16.62
CA ASP A 303 0.25 -18.52 -15.75
C ASP A 303 1.76 -18.51 -15.46
N THR A 304 2.12 -18.29 -14.20
CA THR A 304 3.53 -18.24 -13.75
C THR A 304 3.94 -19.44 -12.92
N SER A 305 3.09 -20.46 -12.78
CA SER A 305 3.31 -21.62 -11.89
C SER A 305 4.60 -22.42 -12.23
N SER A 306 4.99 -22.42 -13.50
CA SER A 306 6.21 -23.06 -14.01
C SER A 306 7.46 -22.15 -13.99
N VAL A 307 7.30 -20.86 -13.69
CA VAL A 307 8.39 -19.86 -13.80
C VAL A 307 9.35 -19.98 -12.62
N THR A 308 10.64 -20.03 -12.93
CA THR A 308 11.71 -20.14 -11.91
C THR A 308 12.58 -18.89 -11.78
N ASP A 309 12.55 -18.00 -12.78
CA ASP A 309 13.37 -16.79 -12.86
C ASP A 309 12.53 -15.60 -13.37
N MET A 310 12.23 -14.66 -12.47
CA MET A 310 11.50 -13.40 -12.74
C MET A 310 12.41 -12.18 -12.65
N THR A 311 13.72 -12.40 -12.80
CA THR A 311 14.72 -11.34 -12.67
C THR A 311 14.40 -10.16 -13.58
N ALA A 312 14.26 -8.97 -13.00
CA ALA A 312 14.09 -7.70 -13.69
C ALA A 312 12.89 -7.66 -14.66
N MET A 313 11.86 -8.49 -14.46
CA MET A 313 10.74 -8.65 -15.40
C MET A 313 10.11 -7.31 -15.84
N PHE A 314 9.90 -6.39 -14.89
CA PHE A 314 9.32 -5.06 -15.10
C PHE A 314 10.30 -3.93 -14.78
N GLN A 315 11.61 -4.22 -14.79
CA GLN A 315 12.61 -3.22 -14.40
C GLN A 315 12.50 -1.98 -15.30
N ASN A 316 12.48 -0.78 -14.70
CA ASN A 316 12.49 0.51 -15.37
C ASN A 316 11.30 0.73 -16.34
N CYS A 317 10.16 0.09 -16.11
CA CYS A 317 8.89 0.48 -16.75
C CYS A 317 8.38 1.78 -16.09
N TYR A 318 9.06 2.91 -16.36
CA TYR A 318 8.86 4.15 -15.61
C TYR A 318 7.44 4.70 -15.73
N ALA A 319 6.83 4.61 -16.91
CA ALA A 319 5.51 5.16 -17.21
C ALA A 319 4.33 4.27 -16.76
N LEU A 320 4.58 3.04 -16.29
CA LEU A 320 3.52 2.10 -15.94
C LEU A 320 2.74 2.62 -14.72
N GLU A 321 1.46 2.95 -14.91
CA GLU A 321 0.63 3.56 -13.86
C GLU A 321 0.06 2.52 -12.88
N LYS A 322 -0.26 1.33 -13.41
CA LYS A 322 -0.89 0.23 -12.68
C LYS A 322 -0.31 -1.09 -13.16
N LEU A 323 -0.15 -2.02 -12.23
CA LEU A 323 0.29 -3.37 -12.52
C LEU A 323 -0.47 -4.35 -11.61
N ASN A 324 -1.29 -5.20 -12.21
CA ASN A 324 -1.98 -6.27 -11.50
C ASN A 324 -1.17 -7.56 -11.60
N ILE A 325 -0.72 -8.07 -10.45
CA ILE A 325 0.09 -9.30 -10.33
C ILE A 325 -0.53 -10.30 -9.34
N SER A 326 -1.81 -10.11 -8.99
CA SER A 326 -2.50 -10.95 -8.00
C SER A 326 -2.68 -12.41 -8.44
N ASN A 327 -2.56 -12.69 -9.74
CA ASN A 327 -2.59 -14.04 -10.32
C ASN A 327 -1.24 -14.76 -10.31
N PHE A 328 -0.13 -14.08 -9.98
CA PHE A 328 1.20 -14.69 -10.09
C PHE A 328 1.39 -15.77 -9.02
N ASP A 329 1.55 -17.01 -9.45
CA ASP A 329 2.09 -18.09 -8.63
C ASP A 329 3.63 -18.00 -8.64
N THR A 330 4.22 -17.72 -7.48
CA THR A 330 5.68 -17.61 -7.32
C THR A 330 6.30 -18.79 -6.58
N SER A 331 5.54 -19.85 -6.30
CA SER A 331 6.00 -21.00 -5.50
C SER A 331 7.21 -21.73 -6.10
N SER A 332 7.42 -21.64 -7.42
CA SER A 332 8.58 -22.19 -8.14
C SER A 332 9.74 -21.20 -8.32
N VAL A 333 9.55 -19.93 -7.96
CA VAL A 333 10.49 -18.84 -8.29
C VAL A 333 11.69 -18.86 -7.35
N THR A 334 12.89 -18.80 -7.93
CA THR A 334 14.17 -18.79 -7.18
C THR A 334 14.91 -17.46 -7.26
N LYS A 335 14.57 -16.59 -8.21
CA LYS A 335 15.23 -15.29 -8.44
C LYS A 335 14.23 -14.18 -8.75
N MET A 336 14.30 -13.11 -7.98
CA MET A 336 13.45 -11.90 -8.09
C MET A 336 14.29 -10.61 -8.11
N TYR A 337 15.58 -10.69 -8.49
CA TYR A 337 16.46 -9.52 -8.60
C TYR A 337 15.80 -8.40 -9.41
N ALA A 338 15.68 -7.20 -8.83
CA ALA A 338 15.17 -6.00 -9.49
C ALA A 338 13.79 -6.13 -10.19
N MET A 339 12.95 -7.11 -9.81
CA MET A 339 11.71 -7.44 -10.52
C MET A 339 10.79 -6.22 -10.76
N PHE A 340 10.66 -5.35 -9.75
CA PHE A 340 9.83 -4.13 -9.78
C PHE A 340 10.67 -2.85 -9.66
N SER A 341 11.99 -2.93 -9.89
CA SER A 341 12.86 -1.76 -9.79
C SER A 341 12.46 -0.71 -10.82
N GLY A 342 12.30 0.54 -10.43
CA GLY A 342 12.04 1.64 -11.36
C GLY A 342 10.58 1.83 -11.76
N LEU A 343 9.61 1.21 -11.06
CA LEU A 343 8.19 1.53 -11.25
C LEU A 343 7.86 2.89 -10.60
N TYR A 344 8.07 3.98 -11.34
CA TYR A 344 7.96 5.34 -10.78
C TYR A 344 6.52 5.76 -10.50
N GLU A 345 5.57 5.36 -11.35
CA GLU A 345 4.17 5.81 -11.27
C GLU A 345 3.26 4.83 -10.52
N VAL A 346 3.64 3.55 -10.37
CA VAL A 346 2.86 2.54 -9.63
C VAL A 346 2.70 2.93 -8.15
N GLY A 347 1.48 3.31 -7.78
CA GLY A 347 1.15 3.78 -6.43
C GLY A 347 0.85 2.68 -5.40
N LYS A 348 0.40 1.51 -5.87
CA LYS A 348 0.05 0.33 -5.08
C LYS A 348 0.46 -0.93 -5.84
N LEU A 349 1.03 -1.88 -5.12
CA LEU A 349 1.41 -3.19 -5.65
C LEU A 349 1.00 -4.25 -4.63
N ASP A 350 0.19 -5.22 -5.07
CA ASP A 350 -0.27 -6.32 -4.23
C ASP A 350 0.63 -7.55 -4.45
N ALA A 351 1.52 -7.82 -3.49
CA ALA A 351 2.42 -8.98 -3.50
C ALA A 351 2.07 -9.97 -2.38
N SER A 352 0.87 -9.86 -1.78
CA SER A 352 0.46 -10.64 -0.60
C SER A 352 0.30 -12.14 -0.89
N ASN A 353 0.17 -12.53 -2.15
CA ASN A 353 0.07 -13.92 -2.60
C ASN A 353 1.43 -14.57 -2.91
N PHE A 354 2.53 -13.81 -2.90
CA PHE A 354 3.83 -14.35 -3.31
C PHE A 354 4.36 -15.36 -2.28
N ASP A 355 4.62 -16.58 -2.73
CA ASP A 355 5.47 -17.53 -2.01
C ASP A 355 6.93 -17.26 -2.37
N THR A 356 7.72 -16.80 -1.40
CA THR A 356 9.16 -16.53 -1.59
C THR A 356 10.05 -17.59 -0.93
N SER A 357 9.49 -18.73 -0.49
CA SER A 357 10.21 -19.74 0.30
C SER A 357 11.39 -20.38 -0.43
N LEU A 358 11.41 -20.37 -1.76
CA LEU A 358 12.51 -20.84 -2.62
C LEU A 358 13.41 -19.71 -3.16
N VAL A 359 13.10 -18.45 -2.88
CA VAL A 359 13.83 -17.30 -3.44
C VAL A 359 15.20 -17.18 -2.80
N THR A 360 16.23 -17.05 -3.64
CA THR A 360 17.63 -16.94 -3.23
C THR A 360 18.21 -15.54 -3.43
N THR A 361 17.63 -14.72 -4.32
CA THR A 361 18.03 -13.33 -4.59
C THR A 361 16.81 -12.43 -4.82
N MET A 362 16.76 -11.29 -4.13
CA MET A 362 15.73 -10.25 -4.28
C MET A 362 16.30 -8.84 -4.05
N ASN A 363 17.60 -8.67 -4.23
CA ASN A 363 18.23 -7.36 -4.17
C ASN A 363 17.62 -6.43 -5.24
N ARG A 364 17.50 -5.15 -4.89
CA ARG A 364 16.86 -4.09 -5.71
C ARG A 364 15.40 -4.35 -6.10
N MET A 365 14.71 -5.33 -5.51
CA MET A 365 13.37 -5.75 -5.97
C MET A 365 12.38 -4.61 -6.14
N PHE A 366 12.36 -3.63 -5.21
CA PHE A 366 11.50 -2.45 -5.25
C PHE A 366 12.29 -1.14 -5.39
N GLN A 367 13.55 -1.20 -5.82
CA GLN A 367 14.40 -0.02 -5.95
C GLN A 367 13.71 1.09 -6.77
N ASN A 368 13.77 2.32 -6.30
CA ASN A 368 13.19 3.51 -6.93
C ASN A 368 11.67 3.41 -7.23
N CYS A 369 10.88 2.61 -6.49
CA CYS A 369 9.42 2.67 -6.55
C CYS A 369 8.91 3.96 -5.86
N LYS A 370 9.03 5.10 -6.54
CA LYS A 370 8.89 6.43 -5.93
C LYS A 370 7.46 6.75 -5.47
N SER A 371 6.46 6.27 -6.20
CA SER A 371 5.03 6.52 -5.89
C SER A 371 4.39 5.44 -5.02
N LEU A 372 5.08 4.33 -4.76
CA LEU A 372 4.56 3.20 -3.99
C LEU A 372 4.34 3.60 -2.52
N LYS A 373 3.06 3.66 -2.10
CA LYS A 373 2.66 4.09 -0.75
C LYS A 373 2.45 2.94 0.21
N GLU A 374 1.92 1.85 -0.32
CA GLU A 374 1.51 0.65 0.40
C GLU A 374 2.13 -0.57 -0.28
N LEU A 375 2.72 -1.44 0.52
CA LEU A 375 3.33 -2.68 0.08
C LEU A 375 3.16 -3.71 1.20
N ASP A 376 2.34 -4.72 0.94
CA ASP A 376 2.19 -5.86 1.83
C ASP A 376 3.14 -6.98 1.39
N ILE A 377 4.11 -7.27 2.26
CA ILE A 377 5.14 -8.29 2.09
C ILE A 377 5.39 -9.06 3.40
N GLY A 378 4.45 -8.98 4.36
CA GLY A 378 4.61 -9.64 5.66
C GLY A 378 4.72 -11.17 5.55
N ASN A 379 4.18 -11.74 4.46
CA ASN A 379 4.24 -13.15 4.10
C ASN A 379 5.59 -13.59 3.51
N PHE A 380 6.48 -12.68 3.12
CA PHE A 380 7.75 -13.05 2.48
C PHE A 380 8.63 -13.84 3.44
N ASN A 381 8.94 -15.08 3.07
CA ASN A 381 9.97 -15.89 3.72
C ASN A 381 11.33 -15.61 3.06
N THR A 382 12.27 -15.04 3.82
CA THR A 382 13.61 -14.74 3.31
C THR A 382 14.70 -15.68 3.83
N SER A 383 14.36 -16.84 4.39
CA SER A 383 15.32 -17.77 5.00
C SER A 383 16.40 -18.32 4.05
N LEU A 384 16.11 -18.36 2.75
CA LEU A 384 17.07 -18.78 1.71
C LEU A 384 17.70 -17.62 0.95
N VAL A 385 17.26 -16.39 1.22
CA VAL A 385 17.73 -15.20 0.49
C VAL A 385 19.14 -14.85 0.92
N THR A 386 20.04 -14.77 -0.05
CA THR A 386 21.44 -14.43 0.18
C THR A 386 21.74 -12.95 -0.04
N ASP A 387 20.95 -12.25 -0.84
CA ASP A 387 21.17 -10.85 -1.19
C ASP A 387 19.85 -10.05 -1.17
N MET A 388 19.77 -9.07 -0.25
CA MET A 388 18.70 -8.06 -0.14
C MET A 388 19.26 -6.63 -0.23
N ASP A 389 20.42 -6.44 -0.86
CA ASP A 389 20.98 -5.11 -1.11
C ASP A 389 19.96 -4.20 -1.80
N ARG A 390 19.84 -2.95 -1.31
CA ARG A 390 19.07 -1.89 -1.97
C ARG A 390 17.60 -2.23 -2.25
N MET A 391 17.01 -3.17 -1.51
CA MET A 391 15.67 -3.69 -1.79
C MET A 391 14.60 -2.58 -1.88
N PHE A 392 14.68 -1.57 -1.00
CA PHE A 392 13.74 -0.45 -0.94
C PHE A 392 14.39 0.90 -1.21
N ILE A 393 15.61 0.94 -1.80
CA ILE A 393 16.32 2.20 -2.02
C ILE A 393 15.44 3.19 -2.80
N ASN A 394 15.36 4.45 -2.35
CA ASN A 394 14.55 5.52 -2.95
C ASN A 394 13.03 5.22 -3.10
N CYS A 395 12.45 4.35 -2.26
CA CYS A 395 10.99 4.20 -2.13
C CYS A 395 10.41 5.40 -1.34
N ALA A 396 10.46 6.59 -1.92
CA ALA A 396 10.26 7.84 -1.19
C ALA A 396 8.84 8.05 -0.66
N ALA A 397 7.82 7.37 -1.19
CA ALA A 397 6.42 7.47 -0.72
C ALA A 397 6.01 6.40 0.30
N LEU A 398 6.83 5.37 0.52
CA LEU A 398 6.50 4.23 1.35
C LEU A 398 6.49 4.62 2.83
N LYS A 399 5.37 4.39 3.54
CA LYS A 399 5.16 4.87 4.91
C LYS A 399 5.34 3.82 5.99
N SER A 400 4.97 2.58 5.67
CA SER A 400 4.97 1.45 6.61
C SER A 400 5.45 0.19 5.91
N LEU A 401 6.21 -0.63 6.65
CA LEU A 401 6.65 -1.94 6.20
C LEU A 401 6.56 -2.97 7.33
N TYR A 402 6.18 -4.18 6.94
CA TYR A 402 6.06 -5.35 7.82
C TYR A 402 7.03 -6.42 7.33
N LEU A 403 8.04 -6.73 8.14
CA LEU A 403 9.15 -7.62 7.84
C LEU A 403 9.18 -8.82 8.81
N ASP A 404 8.01 -9.32 9.19
CA ASP A 404 7.76 -10.32 10.24
C ASP A 404 8.60 -11.59 10.09
N ASN A 405 8.73 -12.05 8.84
CA ASN A 405 9.37 -13.32 8.47
C ASN A 405 10.77 -13.13 7.85
N PHE A 406 11.34 -11.93 7.96
CA PHE A 406 12.65 -11.64 7.38
C PHE A 406 13.78 -12.20 8.24
N THR A 407 14.80 -12.76 7.58
CA THR A 407 16.05 -13.20 8.20
C THR A 407 17.24 -12.42 7.65
N THR A 408 18.34 -12.42 8.39
CA THR A 408 19.57 -11.74 7.99
C THR A 408 20.19 -12.42 6.76
N ALA A 409 20.17 -11.74 5.61
CA ALA A 409 20.85 -12.19 4.40
C ALA A 409 22.37 -11.93 4.47
N LYS A 410 23.13 -12.54 3.54
CA LYS A 410 24.60 -12.36 3.45
C LYS A 410 24.97 -10.92 3.11
N THR A 411 24.19 -10.25 2.27
CA THR A 411 24.35 -8.84 1.90
C THR A 411 23.02 -8.10 2.02
N MET A 412 23.05 -6.93 2.68
CA MET A 412 21.89 -6.06 2.95
C MET A 412 22.29 -4.57 3.00
N THR A 413 23.21 -4.16 2.13
CA THR A 413 23.70 -2.79 2.03
C THR A 413 22.68 -1.85 1.40
N ASP A 414 22.55 -0.65 1.95
CA ASP A 414 21.68 0.44 1.50
C ASP A 414 20.19 0.05 1.35
N MET A 415 19.70 -0.88 2.18
CA MET A 415 18.36 -1.46 2.04
C MET A 415 17.24 -0.40 2.02
N PHE A 416 17.32 0.60 2.90
CA PHE A 416 16.33 1.67 3.05
C PHE A 416 16.82 3.05 2.62
N THR A 417 18.02 3.18 2.03
CA THR A 417 18.59 4.49 1.69
C THR A 417 17.64 5.27 0.78
N GLY A 418 17.28 6.50 1.14
CA GLY A 418 16.32 7.32 0.38
C GLY A 418 14.83 6.96 0.57
N THR A 419 14.47 6.02 1.46
CA THR A 419 13.08 5.72 1.86
C THR A 419 12.61 6.73 2.91
N THR A 420 12.53 8.01 2.52
CA THR A 420 12.44 9.13 3.47
C THR A 420 11.11 9.25 4.21
N SER A 421 10.01 8.76 3.63
CA SER A 421 8.67 8.80 4.22
C SER A 421 8.36 7.64 5.17
N LEU A 422 9.28 6.70 5.37
CA LEU A 422 9.06 5.57 6.27
C LEU A 422 8.92 6.06 7.72
N THR A 423 7.74 5.83 8.31
CA THR A 423 7.40 6.23 9.68
C THR A 423 7.09 5.04 10.58
N TYR A 424 6.83 3.87 10.01
CA TYR A 424 6.59 2.63 10.75
C TYR A 424 7.37 1.47 10.13
N LEU A 425 7.99 0.66 10.98
CA LEU A 425 8.70 -0.53 10.57
C LEU A 425 8.51 -1.64 11.59
N PHE A 426 7.86 -2.74 11.21
CA PHE A 426 7.75 -3.94 12.03
C PHE A 426 8.81 -4.94 11.58
N VAL A 427 9.70 -5.36 12.50
CA VAL A 427 10.92 -6.10 12.15
C VAL A 427 11.00 -7.42 12.91
N SER A 428 11.24 -8.53 12.19
CA SER A 428 11.55 -9.83 12.78
C SER A 428 12.80 -9.79 13.67
N HIS A 429 12.78 -10.50 14.80
CA HIS A 429 13.97 -10.71 15.64
C HIS A 429 15.10 -11.50 14.93
N ASN A 430 14.81 -12.14 13.80
CA ASN A 430 15.80 -12.83 12.97
C ASN A 430 16.57 -11.90 12.01
N LEU A 431 16.19 -10.61 11.92
CA LEU A 431 16.82 -9.60 11.07
C LEU A 431 17.76 -8.69 11.88
N SER A 432 19.02 -9.12 12.03
CA SER A 432 20.00 -8.47 12.92
C SER A 432 20.58 -7.14 12.41
N THR A 433 20.42 -6.85 11.11
CA THR A 433 20.93 -5.64 10.47
C THR A 433 19.95 -5.11 9.43
N PHE A 434 19.79 -3.79 9.40
CA PHE A 434 19.04 -3.05 8.38
C PHE A 434 19.68 -1.68 8.22
N THR A 435 19.98 -1.28 6.99
CA THR A 435 20.83 -0.12 6.67
C THR A 435 20.05 0.94 5.89
N GLY A 436 20.57 2.17 5.83
CA GLY A 436 19.93 3.26 5.07
C GLY A 436 18.80 3.99 5.79
N LEU A 437 18.65 3.81 7.10
CA LEU A 437 17.74 4.56 7.97
C LEU A 437 18.44 5.80 8.59
N GLU A 438 19.17 6.57 7.80
CA GLU A 438 19.94 7.72 8.29
C GLU A 438 19.02 8.86 8.79
N ASN A 439 19.43 9.58 9.84
CA ASN A 439 18.71 10.69 10.52
C ASN A 439 17.50 10.32 11.40
N THR A 440 17.58 9.31 12.26
CA THR A 440 16.34 8.72 12.77
C THR A 440 16.09 8.80 14.27
N SER A 441 15.10 9.64 14.63
CA SER A 441 14.32 9.57 15.86
C SER A 441 13.40 8.34 15.84
N TRP A 442 13.94 7.13 15.71
CA TRP A 442 13.13 5.92 15.90
C TRP A 442 12.95 5.64 17.39
N TYR A 443 11.80 5.08 17.77
CA TYR A 443 11.58 4.47 19.07
C TYR A 443 10.87 3.12 18.93
N ASP A 444 11.08 2.25 19.92
CA ASP A 444 10.31 1.02 20.09
C ASP A 444 8.90 1.35 20.57
N GLU A 445 7.87 0.97 19.82
CA GLU A 445 6.47 1.30 20.15
C GLU A 445 5.93 0.58 21.40
N LYS A 446 6.50 -0.58 21.76
CA LYS A 446 6.09 -1.38 22.90
C LYS A 446 6.76 -0.91 24.19
N ASN A 447 8.07 -0.64 24.11
CA ASN A 447 8.88 -0.32 25.29
C ASN A 447 9.24 1.17 25.41
N TRP A 448 8.82 2.01 24.46
CA TRP A 448 9.07 3.46 24.43
C TRP A 448 10.56 3.84 24.56
N VAL A 449 11.43 3.07 23.92
CA VAL A 449 12.88 3.34 23.93
C VAL A 449 13.26 4.17 22.72
N GLN A 450 13.65 5.43 22.90
CA GLN A 450 14.11 6.32 21.83
C GLN A 450 15.58 6.04 21.48
N PHE A 451 15.92 6.08 20.19
CA PHE A 451 17.28 5.92 19.69
C PHE A 451 17.79 7.23 19.09
N SER A 452 19.02 7.62 19.44
CA SER A 452 19.67 8.83 18.89
C SER A 452 20.34 8.60 17.54
N ASN A 453 20.57 7.34 17.18
CA ASN A 453 21.19 6.94 15.93
C ASN A 453 20.91 5.46 15.60
N LEU A 454 21.18 5.09 14.34
CA LEU A 454 20.97 3.74 13.82
C LEU A 454 21.75 2.66 14.59
N SER A 455 22.95 2.95 15.08
CA SER A 455 23.76 1.97 15.82
C SER A 455 23.11 1.56 17.14
N GLN A 456 22.49 2.52 17.84
CA GLN A 456 21.72 2.24 19.06
C GLN A 456 20.47 1.40 18.77
N LEU A 457 19.68 1.78 17.76
CA LEU A 457 18.51 1.02 17.30
C LEU A 457 18.87 -0.44 16.97
N GLN A 458 19.91 -0.65 16.16
CA GLN A 458 20.35 -1.99 15.79
C GLN A 458 20.87 -2.81 16.98
N THR A 459 21.59 -2.16 17.91
CA THR A 459 22.10 -2.83 19.12
C THR A 459 20.96 -3.24 20.05
N TYR A 460 19.92 -2.42 20.15
CA TYR A 460 18.70 -2.72 20.89
C TYR A 460 17.91 -3.85 20.24
N HIS A 461 17.72 -3.79 18.92
CA HIS A 461 16.96 -4.79 18.15
C HIS A 461 17.56 -6.20 18.27
N ARG A 462 18.89 -6.33 18.20
CA ARG A 462 19.60 -7.63 18.36
C ARG A 462 19.37 -8.33 19.70
N LYS A 463 18.78 -7.66 20.69
CA LYS A 463 18.46 -8.24 22.00
C LYS A 463 17.00 -8.68 22.12
N GLN A 464 16.16 -8.36 21.14
CA GLN A 464 14.75 -8.70 21.16
C GLN A 464 14.57 -10.19 20.87
N SER A 465 13.64 -10.83 21.58
CA SER A 465 13.27 -12.23 21.36
C SER A 465 12.04 -12.39 20.46
N GLU A 466 11.34 -11.30 20.17
CA GLU A 466 10.10 -11.26 19.41
C GLU A 466 10.19 -10.17 18.34
N PRO A 467 9.39 -10.26 17.25
CA PRO A 467 9.25 -9.16 16.30
C PRO A 467 8.90 -7.84 17.00
N THR A 468 9.50 -6.74 16.56
CA THR A 468 9.41 -5.44 17.23
C THR A 468 8.98 -4.36 16.24
N GLY A 469 8.01 -3.55 16.63
CA GLY A 469 7.57 -2.38 15.89
C GLY A 469 8.34 -1.13 16.28
N TYR A 470 8.83 -0.41 15.28
CA TYR A 470 9.51 0.86 15.43
C TYR A 470 8.70 1.97 14.79
N ARG A 471 8.62 3.11 15.48
CA ARG A 471 7.96 4.33 14.99
C ARG A 471 8.96 5.48 14.90
N LYS A 472 8.79 6.32 13.89
CA LYS A 472 9.62 7.51 13.69
C LYS A 472 8.94 8.73 14.31
N GLY A 473 9.66 9.43 15.17
CA GLY A 473 9.19 10.62 15.88
C GLY A 473 9.77 10.70 17.30
N GLU A 474 9.41 11.75 18.02
CA GLU A 474 9.54 11.79 19.47
C GLU A 474 8.20 11.42 20.09
N PHE A 475 8.25 10.64 21.15
CA PHE A 475 7.09 10.45 22.02
C PHE A 475 7.15 11.46 23.18
N LEU A 476 5.98 11.76 23.72
CA LEU A 476 5.84 12.58 24.91
C LEU A 476 5.74 11.67 26.12
N SER A 477 6.27 12.11 27.26
CA SER A 477 6.16 11.39 28.53
C SER A 477 5.49 12.27 29.59
N LEU A 478 4.50 11.73 30.29
CA LEU A 478 3.90 12.34 31.47
C LEU A 478 4.34 11.57 32.72
N THR A 479 5.10 12.23 33.59
CA THR A 479 5.45 11.69 34.90
C THR A 479 4.48 12.21 35.95
N MET A 480 3.80 11.31 36.65
CA MET A 480 2.81 11.60 37.68
C MET A 480 3.43 11.33 39.04
N ASP A 481 3.81 12.38 39.77
CA ASP A 481 4.47 12.30 41.07
C ASP A 481 3.44 12.40 42.19
N ALA A 482 3.26 11.30 42.93
CA ALA A 482 2.28 11.21 44.00
C ALA A 482 2.65 12.04 45.24
N MET A 483 3.80 12.71 45.32
CA MET A 483 4.15 13.67 46.39
C MET A 483 3.93 13.11 47.81
N GLY A 484 4.47 11.91 48.06
CA GLY A 484 4.34 11.19 49.34
C GLY A 484 3.01 10.47 49.53
N GLY A 485 2.21 10.31 48.48
CA GLY A 485 1.22 9.24 48.35
C GLY A 485 1.78 8.09 47.51
N GLU A 486 0.95 7.08 47.27
CA GLU A 486 1.31 5.87 46.53
C GLU A 486 0.21 5.48 45.53
N PHE A 487 0.59 4.87 44.40
CA PHE A 487 -0.33 4.25 43.46
C PHE A 487 -0.68 2.81 43.92
N GLU A 488 -1.57 2.12 43.19
CA GLU A 488 -2.01 0.76 43.54
C GLU A 488 -0.87 -0.27 43.64
N ASP A 489 0.22 -0.05 42.92
CA ASP A 489 1.45 -0.85 42.93
C ASP A 489 2.47 -0.41 43.99
N ALA A 490 2.09 0.51 44.89
CA ALA A 490 2.91 1.11 45.92
C ALA A 490 4.09 1.95 45.39
N GLU A 491 4.08 2.32 44.11
CA GLU A 491 5.04 3.29 43.57
C GLU A 491 4.61 4.73 43.89
N GLU A 492 5.58 5.62 44.09
CA GLU A 492 5.32 7.06 44.30
C GLU A 492 5.25 7.84 42.98
N GLN A 493 5.63 7.22 41.86
CA GLN A 493 5.62 7.85 40.55
C GLN A 493 5.06 6.90 39.50
N LYS A 494 4.29 7.43 38.55
CA LYS A 494 3.81 6.68 37.39
C LYS A 494 4.13 7.42 36.10
N VAL A 495 4.61 6.71 35.08
CA VAL A 495 4.98 7.31 33.79
C VAL A 495 4.06 6.79 32.70
N GLN A 496 3.54 7.70 31.88
CA GLN A 496 2.85 7.38 30.64
C GLN A 496 3.64 7.91 29.45
N SER A 497 3.59 7.19 28.34
CA SER A 497 4.17 7.61 27.07
C SER A 497 3.08 7.62 25.99
N LYS A 498 3.03 8.69 25.19
CA LYS A 498 2.03 8.90 24.13
C LYS A 498 2.67 9.61 22.94
N ILE A 499 2.09 9.49 21.75
CA ILE A 499 2.46 10.37 20.62
C ILE A 499 1.69 11.69 20.71
N SER A 500 2.23 12.74 20.10
CA SER A 500 1.56 14.05 20.09
C SER A 500 0.15 13.95 19.50
N GLY A 501 -0.83 14.52 20.20
CA GLY A 501 -2.25 14.47 19.82
C GLY A 501 -3.10 13.41 20.53
N GLU A 502 -2.47 12.41 21.18
CA GLU A 502 -3.19 11.46 22.04
C GLU A 502 -3.51 12.05 23.41
N TYR A 503 -4.43 11.43 24.16
CA TYR A 503 -4.82 11.89 25.50
C TYR A 503 -4.12 11.10 26.60
N TRP A 504 -3.76 11.79 27.68
CA TRP A 504 -3.25 11.17 28.89
C TRP A 504 -4.39 10.51 29.66
N GLU A 505 -4.09 9.43 30.37
CA GLU A 505 -5.05 8.76 31.24
C GLU A 505 -4.88 9.28 32.67
N GLU A 506 -5.95 9.67 33.35
CA GLU A 506 -5.85 10.09 34.74
C GLU A 506 -5.74 8.86 35.66
N VAL A 507 -4.65 8.77 36.42
CA VAL A 507 -4.45 7.77 37.47
C VAL A 507 -4.46 8.49 38.82
N ILE A 508 -5.23 7.99 39.78
CA ILE A 508 -5.42 8.64 41.09
C ILE A 508 -4.61 7.86 42.16
N PRO A 509 -3.61 8.47 42.80
CA PRO A 509 -2.89 7.87 43.92
C PRO A 509 -3.71 7.97 45.21
N VAL A 510 -3.26 7.28 46.26
CA VAL A 510 -3.80 7.36 47.62
C VAL A 510 -2.72 7.81 48.61
N LYS A 511 -3.13 8.48 49.68
CA LYS A 511 -2.22 8.87 50.78
C LYS A 511 -2.96 8.77 52.10
N GLU A 512 -2.39 8.04 53.06
CA GLU A 512 -3.01 7.83 54.36
C GLU A 512 -3.29 9.18 55.05
N GLY A 513 -4.51 9.33 55.57
CA GLY A 513 -4.92 10.55 56.26
C GLY A 513 -5.04 11.80 55.37
N HIS A 514 -5.04 11.67 54.04
CA HIS A 514 -5.21 12.79 53.10
C HIS A 514 -6.25 12.47 52.01
N TYR A 515 -6.79 13.50 51.36
CA TYR A 515 -7.61 13.38 50.15
C TYR A 515 -6.89 14.01 48.95
N PHE A 516 -7.05 13.41 47.77
CA PHE A 516 -6.45 13.84 46.52
C PHE A 516 -7.25 14.99 45.87
N ASP A 517 -6.70 16.21 45.87
CA ASP A 517 -7.35 17.40 45.29
C ASP A 517 -7.25 17.46 43.76
N GLY A 518 -6.16 16.93 43.21
CA GLY A 518 -5.90 16.88 41.79
C GLY A 518 -4.42 16.93 41.43
N TRP A 519 -4.17 16.90 40.13
CA TRP A 519 -2.86 17.00 39.51
C TRP A 519 -2.50 18.44 39.15
N TYR A 520 -1.26 18.85 39.43
CA TYR A 520 -0.76 20.20 39.17
C TYR A 520 0.56 20.20 38.42
N LEU A 521 0.80 21.21 37.58
CA LEU A 521 2.01 21.35 36.75
C LEU A 521 3.25 21.79 37.54
N ASP A 522 3.07 22.24 38.78
CA ASP A 522 4.14 22.76 39.63
C ASP A 522 3.94 22.34 41.09
N GLN A 523 5.03 22.19 41.83
CA GLN A 523 5.02 21.77 43.23
C GLN A 523 4.43 22.82 44.19
N ASN A 524 4.24 24.07 43.74
CA ASN A 524 3.52 25.09 44.50
C ASN A 524 2.00 25.02 44.27
N PHE A 525 1.54 24.06 43.46
CA PHE A 525 0.15 23.80 43.14
C PHE A 525 -0.59 25.02 42.58
N THR A 526 0.09 25.83 41.77
CA THR A 526 -0.49 27.04 41.19
C THR A 526 -1.28 26.78 39.92
N ASN A 527 -0.92 25.78 39.12
CA ASN A 527 -1.57 25.48 37.85
C ASN A 527 -2.09 24.04 37.81
N LYS A 528 -3.41 23.86 37.73
CA LYS A 528 -4.04 22.54 37.65
C LYS A 528 -3.86 21.93 36.26
N PHE A 529 -3.54 20.64 36.19
CA PHE A 529 -3.40 19.89 34.94
C PHE A 529 -4.76 19.41 34.45
N ASP A 530 -4.98 19.44 33.13
CA ASP A 530 -6.24 19.08 32.49
C ASP A 530 -6.05 17.90 31.51
N PHE A 531 -6.51 16.72 31.91
CA PHE A 531 -6.44 15.49 31.10
C PHE A 531 -7.38 15.51 29.88
N SER A 532 -8.28 16.49 29.77
CA SER A 532 -9.12 16.67 28.58
C SER A 532 -8.40 17.32 27.41
N LEU A 533 -7.15 17.77 27.60
CA LEU A 533 -6.28 18.30 26.56
C LEU A 533 -5.34 17.20 26.03
N PRO A 534 -5.06 17.17 24.71
CA PRO A 534 -4.14 16.20 24.14
C PRO A 534 -2.69 16.49 24.56
N ALA A 535 -1.88 15.44 24.59
CA ALA A 535 -0.46 15.45 24.85
C ALA A 535 0.26 16.40 23.87
N ALA A 536 0.79 17.49 24.42
CA ALA A 536 1.50 18.53 23.67
C ALA A 536 3.01 18.56 23.98
N VAL A 537 3.39 18.33 25.23
CA VAL A 537 4.78 18.35 25.70
C VAL A 537 5.00 17.29 26.77
N SER A 538 6.23 16.77 26.88
CA SER A 538 6.62 15.94 28.02
C SER A 538 6.66 16.80 29.28
N THR A 539 6.05 16.34 30.37
CA THR A 539 5.97 17.12 31.61
C THR A 539 5.87 16.21 32.84
N THR A 540 6.09 16.81 34.00
CA THR A 540 5.83 16.18 35.30
C THR A 540 4.67 16.91 35.96
N ILE A 541 3.72 16.14 36.52
CA ILE A 541 2.61 16.63 37.32
C ILE A 541 2.71 16.10 38.74
N TYR A 542 2.23 16.89 39.69
CA TYR A 542 2.39 16.68 41.12
C TYR A 542 1.03 16.58 41.79
N ALA A 543 0.85 15.56 42.63
CA ALA A 543 -0.36 15.35 43.41
C ALA A 543 -0.48 16.41 44.52
N LYS A 544 -1.59 17.14 44.56
CA LYS A 544 -1.92 18.00 45.72
C LYS A 544 -2.75 17.21 46.71
N TRP A 545 -2.29 17.20 47.96
CA TRP A 545 -2.94 16.52 49.07
C TRP A 545 -3.52 17.53 50.05
N ILE A 546 -4.73 17.24 50.50
CA ILE A 546 -5.37 17.96 51.60
C ILE A 546 -5.43 17.00 52.79
N GLU A 547 -4.81 17.38 53.91
CA GLU A 547 -4.86 16.59 55.15
C GLU A 547 -6.31 16.44 55.63
N ASN A 548 -6.67 15.21 55.97
CA ASN A 548 -7.95 14.90 56.59
C ASN A 548 -7.85 15.17 58.09
N TYR A 549 -8.70 16.05 58.61
CA TYR A 549 -8.80 16.28 60.04
C TYR A 549 -9.94 15.44 60.59
N THR A 550 -9.59 14.50 61.45
CA THR A 550 -10.58 13.70 62.16
C THR A 550 -11.14 14.51 63.31
N VAL A 551 -12.41 14.91 63.21
CA VAL A 551 -13.15 15.45 64.34
C VAL A 551 -13.93 14.31 64.99
N ILE A 552 -13.68 14.12 66.27
CA ILE A 552 -14.36 13.13 67.10
C ILE A 552 -15.37 13.89 67.95
N ILE A 553 -16.66 13.73 67.65
CA ILE A 553 -17.72 14.18 68.56
C ILE A 553 -18.09 13.01 69.47
N PRO A 554 -17.94 13.14 70.81
CA PRO A 554 -18.48 12.17 71.74
C PRO A 554 -20.01 12.21 71.69
N ALA A 555 -20.65 11.09 71.38
CA ALA A 555 -22.11 10.95 71.45
C ALA A 555 -22.49 9.99 72.58
N SER A 556 -23.48 10.37 73.37
CA SER A 556 -24.10 9.51 74.39
C SER A 556 -25.55 9.26 74.01
N ILE A 557 -25.92 8.00 73.82
CA ILE A 557 -27.30 7.59 73.56
C ILE A 557 -27.77 6.79 74.79
N SER A 558 -28.92 7.17 75.35
CA SER A 558 -29.58 6.44 76.44
C SER A 558 -30.84 5.80 75.90
N LEU A 559 -30.91 4.47 75.94
CA LEU A 559 -32.07 3.69 75.51
C LEU A 559 -32.84 3.22 76.76
N ASN A 560 -34.15 3.48 76.81
CA ASN A 560 -35.01 2.99 77.89
C ASN A 560 -35.71 1.68 77.45
N GLU A 561 -35.73 0.68 78.33
CA GLU A 561 -36.42 -0.59 78.12
C GLU A 561 -37.93 -0.37 78.10
N THR A 562 -38.52 -0.25 76.92
CA THR A 562 -39.64 -1.09 76.44
C THR A 562 -40.17 -0.54 75.10
N SER A 563 -40.10 -1.41 74.09
CA SER A 563 -40.78 -1.35 72.78
C SER A 563 -40.13 -0.52 71.66
N GLU A 564 -39.56 -1.30 70.74
CA GLU A 564 -39.40 -1.12 69.28
C GLU A 564 -38.51 0.00 68.71
N LEU A 565 -37.44 -0.46 68.06
CA LEU A 565 -36.57 0.31 67.18
C LEU A 565 -36.80 -0.18 65.74
N LYS A 566 -37.42 0.64 64.89
CA LYS A 566 -37.46 0.42 63.44
C LYS A 566 -37.19 1.71 62.69
N VAL A 567 -36.19 1.67 61.81
CA VAL A 567 -35.72 2.78 60.97
C VAL A 567 -35.99 2.44 59.51
N GLU A 568 -36.87 3.19 58.86
CA GLU A 568 -37.09 3.11 57.39
C GLU A 568 -37.29 4.53 56.83
N GLY A 569 -36.55 4.85 55.76
CA GLY A 569 -36.54 6.16 55.10
C GLY A 569 -37.34 6.17 53.79
N ILE A 570 -37.84 7.36 53.40
CA ILE A 570 -38.57 7.56 52.15
C ILE A 570 -37.91 8.69 51.34
N ASN A 571 -37.49 8.34 50.13
CA ASN A 571 -36.84 9.17 49.11
C ASN A 571 -37.89 9.97 48.31
N ARG A 572 -37.66 11.28 48.13
CA ARG A 572 -38.48 12.16 47.27
C ARG A 572 -37.65 12.97 46.27
N GLY A 573 -36.63 12.36 45.66
CA GLY A 573 -35.90 12.96 44.54
C GLY A 573 -34.87 14.04 44.90
N ASP A 574 -34.72 14.38 46.18
CA ASP A 574 -33.63 15.20 46.73
C ASP A 574 -32.58 14.29 47.40
N LYS A 575 -31.28 14.61 47.24
CA LYS A 575 -30.14 13.78 47.65
C LYS A 575 -29.86 13.74 49.17
N ASN A 576 -30.92 13.83 49.99
CA ASN A 576 -30.90 13.65 51.43
C ASN A 576 -31.66 12.37 51.83
N LEU A 577 -31.10 11.55 52.72
CA LEU A 577 -31.79 10.44 53.39
C LEU A 577 -31.86 10.72 54.89
N SER A 578 -33.07 10.84 55.45
CA SER A 578 -33.32 11.01 56.88
C SER A 578 -33.65 9.66 57.56
N VAL A 579 -33.08 9.41 58.74
CA VAL A 579 -33.34 8.23 59.58
C VAL A 579 -34.23 8.64 60.76
N GLY A 580 -35.43 8.08 60.85
CA GLY A 580 -36.36 8.26 61.97
C GLY A 580 -36.79 6.93 62.61
N LEU A 581 -37.23 6.98 63.86
CA LEU A 581 -37.87 5.88 64.60
C LEU A 581 -39.39 5.92 64.30
N ASN A 582 -39.95 4.82 63.76
CA ASN A 582 -41.33 4.68 63.25
C ASN A 582 -42.36 4.24 64.32
N TYR A 583 -43.70 4.22 64.21
CA TYR A 583 -44.76 4.63 63.25
C TYR A 583 -46.05 4.82 64.09
N GLU A 584 -46.51 6.04 64.36
CA GLU A 584 -47.91 6.47 64.60
C GLU A 584 -47.88 7.91 65.15
N GLU A 585 -48.88 8.73 64.81
CA GLU A 585 -48.93 10.17 65.12
C GLU A 585 -48.54 10.45 66.58
N THR A 586 -47.32 10.94 66.79
CA THR A 586 -46.90 11.38 68.11
C THR A 586 -46.20 12.72 68.00
N THR A 587 -46.88 13.73 68.52
CA THR A 587 -46.34 15.06 68.77
C THR A 587 -45.14 14.99 69.71
N ILE A 588 -44.07 15.70 69.38
CA ILE A 588 -42.94 15.93 70.27
C ILE A 588 -43.43 16.66 71.53
N SER A 589 -43.22 16.08 72.71
CA SER A 589 -43.31 16.85 73.96
C SER A 589 -41.95 17.46 74.29
N GLU A 590 -41.94 18.62 74.96
CA GLU A 590 -40.78 19.48 75.25
C GLU A 590 -39.64 18.83 76.10
N SER A 591 -39.65 17.51 76.31
CA SER A 591 -38.80 16.82 77.29
C SER A 591 -37.74 15.85 76.75
N ASN A 592 -37.62 15.67 75.42
CA ASN A 592 -36.54 14.87 74.80
C ASN A 592 -35.44 15.77 74.24
N LYS A 593 -34.24 15.74 74.83
CA LYS A 593 -33.07 16.52 74.40
C LYS A 593 -31.97 15.61 73.85
N LEU A 594 -31.65 15.75 72.55
CA LEU A 594 -30.32 15.42 72.06
C LEU A 594 -29.37 16.50 72.61
N THR A 595 -28.45 16.11 73.48
CA THR A 595 -27.46 17.05 74.03
C THR A 595 -26.10 16.69 73.45
N LEU A 596 -25.60 17.54 72.56
CA LEU A 596 -24.20 17.54 72.16
C LEU A 596 -23.44 18.37 73.20
N SER A 597 -22.69 17.73 74.08
CA SER A 597 -21.87 18.43 75.08
C SER A 597 -20.40 18.18 74.80
N ASN A 598 -19.66 19.23 74.44
CA ASN A 598 -18.21 19.20 74.44
C ASN A 598 -17.73 19.20 75.90
N THR A 599 -17.11 18.11 76.36
CA THR A 599 -16.64 17.96 77.76
C THR A 599 -15.11 17.99 77.89
N ALA A 600 -14.38 18.39 76.84
CA ALA A 600 -12.95 18.66 76.93
C ALA A 600 -12.68 20.13 76.64
N ASP A 601 -11.85 20.76 77.47
CA ASP A 601 -11.27 22.10 77.29
C ASP A 601 -10.30 22.09 76.08
N THR A 602 -10.83 21.84 74.89
CA THR A 602 -10.14 21.99 73.63
C THR A 602 -10.94 22.96 72.78
N THR A 603 -10.59 24.24 72.91
CA THR A 603 -10.87 25.26 71.90
C THR A 603 -10.37 24.78 70.54
N VAL A 604 -11.27 24.23 69.71
CA VAL A 604 -11.10 24.26 68.26
C VAL A 604 -11.59 25.63 67.83
N ARG A 605 -10.67 26.59 67.71
CA ARG A 605 -10.95 27.90 67.10
C ARG A 605 -10.81 27.76 65.58
N CYS A 606 -11.93 27.66 64.87
CA CYS A 606 -12.00 27.98 63.45
C CYS A 606 -12.58 29.40 63.33
N LEU A 607 -11.88 30.31 62.66
CA LEU A 607 -12.20 31.74 62.57
C LEU A 607 -12.57 32.14 61.12
N ALA A 608 -13.74 31.73 60.61
CA ALA A 608 -14.41 32.34 59.43
C ALA A 608 -15.83 31.75 59.17
N PRO A 609 -16.76 32.49 58.53
CA PRO A 609 -18.02 31.96 58.04
C PRO A 609 -17.86 31.16 56.74
N MET A 610 -18.71 30.15 56.58
CA MET A 610 -18.76 29.24 55.44
C MET A 610 -19.70 29.78 54.35
N SER A 611 -19.28 29.80 53.09
CA SER A 611 -20.19 30.03 51.95
C SER A 611 -20.04 28.92 50.91
N TRP A 612 -21.17 28.43 50.43
CA TRP A 612 -21.28 27.43 49.36
C TRP A 612 -21.37 28.13 48.01
N ASP A 613 -20.41 27.88 47.10
CA ASP A 613 -20.61 28.14 45.68
C ASP A 613 -21.18 26.88 45.03
N GLY A 614 -22.28 27.07 44.31
CA GLY A 614 -23.25 26.05 43.97
C GLY A 614 -22.72 24.93 43.08
N ALA A 615 -23.16 23.72 43.39
CA ALA A 615 -23.76 22.85 42.38
C ALA A 615 -24.64 21.80 43.06
N GLU A 616 -25.94 21.85 42.82
CA GLU A 616 -26.94 20.87 43.26
C GLU A 616 -26.71 19.44 42.71
N THR A 617 -25.57 19.14 42.05
CA THR A 617 -25.39 17.92 41.26
C THR A 617 -24.28 16.96 41.72
N ASN A 618 -23.34 17.33 42.60
CA ASN A 618 -22.29 16.39 43.05
C ASN A 618 -21.88 16.52 44.55
N PRO A 619 -22.52 15.77 45.47
CA PRO A 619 -22.32 15.90 46.93
C PRO A 619 -20.98 15.38 47.47
N GLU A 620 -20.28 14.49 46.77
CA GLU A 620 -19.01 13.90 47.26
C GLU A 620 -17.79 14.83 47.10
N LYS A 621 -17.93 15.95 46.39
CA LYS A 621 -16.84 16.88 46.03
C LYS A 621 -17.05 18.33 46.50
N ALA A 622 -17.98 18.59 47.42
CA ALA A 622 -18.17 19.95 47.95
C ALA A 622 -16.90 20.45 48.67
N ILE A 623 -16.39 21.63 48.26
CA ILE A 623 -15.21 22.28 48.84
C ILE A 623 -15.68 23.45 49.70
N LEU A 624 -15.14 23.54 50.92
CA LEU A 624 -15.39 24.60 51.89
C LEU A 624 -14.27 25.66 51.80
N THR A 625 -14.57 26.91 51.45
CA THR A 625 -13.56 28.00 51.39
C THR A 625 -13.80 29.05 52.48
N LEU A 626 -12.74 29.45 53.20
CA LEU A 626 -12.79 30.41 54.32
C LEU A 626 -12.25 31.79 53.89
N ALA A 627 -13.00 32.87 54.13
CA ALA A 627 -12.53 34.24 53.91
C ALA A 627 -12.03 34.89 55.22
N PRO A 628 -10.93 35.68 55.22
CA PRO A 628 -10.38 36.24 56.46
C PRO A 628 -11.29 37.31 57.11
N GLY A 629 -11.68 37.09 58.38
CA GLY A 629 -12.06 38.18 59.30
C GLY A 629 -13.55 38.46 59.56
N SER A 630 -14.45 37.47 59.56
CA SER A 630 -15.88 37.69 59.87
C SER A 630 -16.44 36.79 61.00
N GLU A 631 -17.41 37.29 61.76
CA GLU A 631 -18.03 36.66 62.95
C GLU A 631 -19.29 35.82 62.62
N ILE A 632 -19.27 34.55 63.10
CA ILE A 632 -20.29 33.50 63.39
C ILE A 632 -21.66 33.46 62.63
N THR A 633 -21.98 32.28 62.08
CA THR A 633 -23.34 31.65 62.06
C THR A 633 -23.26 30.11 61.87
N GLU A 634 -24.25 29.37 62.39
CA GLU A 634 -24.33 27.90 62.57
C GLU A 634 -24.55 27.07 61.27
N GLY A 635 -24.22 25.77 61.27
CA GLY A 635 -24.52 24.81 60.18
C GLY A 635 -24.43 23.31 60.57
N GLU A 636 -25.20 22.44 59.90
CA GLU A 636 -25.34 20.99 60.18
C GLU A 636 -24.49 20.09 59.26
N ALA A 637 -24.07 18.91 59.75
CA ALA A 637 -23.36 17.87 59.00
C ALA A 637 -23.95 16.47 59.27
N VAL A 638 -24.05 15.62 58.24
CA VAL A 638 -24.60 14.25 58.31
C VAL A 638 -23.47 13.22 58.44
N MET A 639 -23.63 12.23 59.32
CA MET A 639 -22.71 11.09 59.46
C MET A 639 -23.45 9.77 59.59
N ASN A 640 -22.96 8.75 58.87
CA ASN A 640 -23.46 7.38 58.91
C ASN A 640 -22.70 6.57 59.97
N ILE A 641 -23.41 5.78 60.78
CA ILE A 641 -22.81 4.84 61.74
C ILE A 641 -23.41 3.45 61.51
N ALA A 642 -22.57 2.43 61.36
CA ALA A 642 -22.99 1.05 61.23
C ALA A 642 -23.39 0.45 62.59
N THR A 643 -24.44 -0.38 62.58
CA THR A 643 -25.07 -0.95 63.78
C THR A 643 -24.21 -2.07 64.39
N PRO A 644 -23.88 -2.06 65.70
CA PRO A 644 -23.22 -3.20 66.34
C PRO A 644 -24.21 -4.35 66.58
N GLU A 645 -23.78 -5.59 66.35
CA GLU A 645 -24.63 -6.81 66.30
C GLU A 645 -25.29 -7.24 67.62
N ASN A 646 -25.14 -6.55 68.76
CA ASN A 646 -25.74 -6.94 70.04
C ASN A 646 -26.07 -5.74 70.95
N ILE A 647 -27.19 -5.07 70.70
CA ILE A 647 -27.66 -3.93 71.52
C ILE A 647 -28.53 -4.46 72.69
N GLN A 648 -28.09 -4.25 73.93
CA GLN A 648 -28.89 -4.36 75.15
C GLN A 648 -29.45 -2.98 75.56
N ALA A 649 -30.32 -2.86 76.56
CA ALA A 649 -30.62 -1.53 77.09
C ALA A 649 -29.50 -1.04 78.01
N GLY A 650 -29.19 0.25 77.92
CA GLY A 650 -28.06 0.83 78.64
C GLY A 650 -27.60 2.14 78.02
N LYS A 651 -26.61 2.76 78.67
CA LYS A 651 -25.94 3.96 78.17
C LYS A 651 -24.78 3.52 77.29
N TYR A 652 -24.83 3.88 76.02
CA TYR A 652 -23.77 3.60 75.06
C TYR A 652 -22.95 4.85 74.82
N THR A 653 -21.63 4.69 74.91
CA THR A 653 -20.64 5.69 74.55
C THR A 653 -19.87 5.19 73.34
N GLY A 654 -19.92 5.96 72.26
CA GLY A 654 -19.18 5.71 71.03
C GLY A 654 -18.63 7.01 70.47
N ASN A 655 -17.65 6.89 69.58
CA ASN A 655 -17.08 8.02 68.86
C ASN A 655 -17.77 8.13 67.50
N VAL A 656 -18.27 9.32 67.19
CA VAL A 656 -18.76 9.65 65.85
C VAL A 656 -17.61 10.37 65.12
N VAL A 657 -17.10 9.76 64.05
CA VAL A 657 -15.87 10.17 63.36
C VAL A 657 -16.23 10.79 62.01
N PHE A 658 -15.84 12.05 61.80
CA PHE A 658 -15.94 12.75 60.52
C PHE A 658 -14.58 13.29 60.12
N SER A 659 -14.33 13.29 58.82
CA SER A 659 -13.18 13.95 58.22
C SER A 659 -13.58 15.34 57.72
N ILE A 660 -12.89 16.37 58.20
CA ILE A 660 -13.01 17.76 57.75
C ILE A 660 -11.78 18.10 56.90
N LYS A 661 -11.99 18.77 55.76
CA LYS A 661 -10.93 19.30 54.88
C LYS A 661 -10.66 20.76 55.24
N TYR A 662 -9.40 21.18 55.23
CA TYR A 662 -9.00 22.59 55.36
C TYR A 662 -7.93 22.91 54.29
N GLU A 663 -7.94 24.11 53.74
CA GLU A 663 -6.84 24.63 52.91
C GLU A 663 -5.99 25.64 53.70
#